data_AF-A0A0V0ZV67-F1
#
_entry.id   AF-A0A0V0ZV67-F1
#
_cell.length_a   1.000
_cell.length_b   1.000
_cell.length_c   1.000
_cell.angle_alpha   90.00
_cell.angle_beta   90.00
_cell.angle_gamma   90.00
#
_symmetry.space_group_name_H-M   'P 1'
#
loop_
_entity.id
_entity.type
_entity.pdbx_description
1 polymer ?
#
loop_
_entity_poly.entity_id
_entity_poly.type
_entity_poly.pdbx_seq_one_letter_code
_entity_poly.pdbx_strand_id
1 'polypeptide(L)'
;LAEMRLFLTTLIFIALHCHVAAVDRSKFKNCAQSSFCRRQRNFKPTISPYSILPQSVSVSGSGFHAEIQCGKGRSLLKMTLQNLQVGAVRLIIDEKEPLRERFRPLQALNGEPVTSDFVSTEIGSDMTVLKVAANKEVVVMFKPLRLDMFVDKNLVMSFNGDGRFNFETFKEKPKELEDNAEPKPLTLFNRLFDYVQTSVLKWLKPLQSEQNPADEASENKKYEQNQGVAYDRDGNPINDADHPLEEGGGVEQSAHEEEDTDGLWTEHFHTFTDSKPYGPSSVAADISFIGFRHVFGLPEHADSLVLRDTNQTDPYRLYNLDVFQYEVDSPMALYGAAPYMIAHSAKATVGAFWLNSAEGWFDVSYEPDDSSLLKNLFSRFFANDKLPVAKTHWMFETGSVDIFFLFGPKPDDIFRQYSTLTGVNPLPPYFALGKHVSRWNFIDMNDVRQTDAGYDLHDIPYDVIWLDIEHTYGKRYFTWDPIKFSNPTEMIRNISAKGRKMVAVIDPHIKKDENWDLYQEALEKDYYVKDVNNRVYEGWCWPGAAVYLDFLNPEVRKWYANKYQFSEYKGSTEDLYVWNDMNEPSVFSGPEVSMPRDNIHFGGLEHREVHNVYGLFHHMSTFDGLYQRSNGKKRPFVLTRSFFIGSQRYANVWTGDNAAQWSHLRISNPMVLSLGIAGFPFTGADIGGFFGNPDDELIVRWYQVGIFHSFFRVHSELNTRRREPWFFSEQTKALLRDIVRLRYSLLPYWYTGFYEHTKNGWPIVRPMWTEFPTDTALFNEEKQFMIGRCLMARPVTEPGESSVHVYLPDEKSEWYDWFTHIPIVGPGVVQVATPLEKIPLFVRGGCIVPIKERMRRSSGLSHQDPFTLIMALNKDGTFANGTLYLDDGDSYEYKNGKYLYQYFVYSGDKKSGSLMSTTMHPNANYNTNAWIEKIVILGLQFYPTDVHVFRADYVPKKLNFVFDNQKMMLTIRKPEVPYLFLACNIVTVILKWRNGLSSLVMRKSENIDCIMSVVLEKCQKIFIHRDYSSGMAVRFQTKLPPELVGRIDEQLFEKCIQTLNEMFAKAEKLTWKSFFENIIGCFTCYLSHLCMEYQFSKNETVFIPHGLFITDPAERGLRMIEISILNNVNVTQSPAV
;
A
#
# COMPACT_ATOMS: atom_id res chain seq x y z
N LEU A 1 46.97 34.53 -12.90
CA LEU A 1 46.13 33.58 -13.67
C LEU A 1 46.30 32.13 -13.20
N ALA A 2 47.51 31.59 -13.11
CA ALA A 2 47.75 30.23 -12.59
C ALA A 2 47.41 30.08 -11.09
N GLU A 3 47.81 31.04 -10.25
CA GLU A 3 47.48 31.03 -8.81
C GLU A 3 45.98 31.17 -8.53
N MET A 4 45.27 31.93 -9.37
CA MET A 4 43.82 32.10 -9.28
C MET A 4 43.07 30.82 -9.66
N ARG A 5 43.60 30.04 -10.61
CA ARG A 5 43.07 28.70 -10.95
C ARG A 5 43.31 27.71 -9.83
N LEU A 6 44.48 27.74 -9.19
CA LEU A 6 44.82 26.85 -8.08
C LEU A 6 43.93 27.14 -6.86
N PHE A 7 43.72 28.42 -6.52
CA PHE A 7 42.82 28.82 -5.43
C PHE A 7 41.36 28.40 -5.69
N LEU A 8 40.86 28.57 -6.93
CA LEU A 8 39.52 28.08 -7.30
C LEU A 8 39.42 26.55 -7.25
N THR A 9 40.45 25.82 -7.69
CA THR A 9 40.42 24.34 -7.63
C THR A 9 40.50 23.83 -6.21
N THR A 10 41.27 24.46 -5.32
CA THR A 10 41.31 24.10 -3.89
C THR A 10 39.98 24.43 -3.19
N LEU A 11 39.35 25.57 -3.50
CA LEU A 11 38.00 25.89 -2.99
C LEU A 11 36.94 24.90 -3.49
N ILE A 12 37.01 24.51 -4.77
CA ILE A 12 36.15 23.46 -5.33
C ILE A 12 36.42 22.12 -4.63
N PHE A 13 37.68 21.78 -4.34
CA PHE A 13 38.05 20.56 -3.63
C PHE A 13 37.57 20.55 -2.17
N ILE A 14 37.71 21.66 -1.45
CA ILE A 14 37.21 21.81 -0.07
C ILE A 14 35.68 21.82 -0.07
N ALA A 15 35.03 22.47 -1.03
CA ALA A 15 33.57 22.43 -1.19
C ALA A 15 33.05 21.04 -1.59
N LEU A 16 33.83 20.25 -2.32
CA LEU A 16 33.53 18.85 -2.66
C LEU A 16 33.78 17.87 -1.50
N HIS A 17 34.59 18.23 -0.50
CA HIS A 17 34.96 17.35 0.63
C HIS A 17 34.40 17.79 1.98
N CYS A 18 33.85 19.01 2.10
CA CYS A 18 33.04 19.45 3.24
C CYS A 18 31.56 19.08 3.02
N HIS A 19 31.27 17.78 2.81
CA HIS A 19 29.94 17.27 3.13
C HIS A 19 29.86 17.16 4.65
N VAL A 20 29.28 18.17 5.30
CA VAL A 20 28.74 17.96 6.65
C VAL A 20 27.65 16.90 6.47
N ALA A 21 27.89 15.68 6.98
CA ALA A 21 26.87 14.65 7.02
C ALA A 21 25.64 15.25 7.72
N ALA A 22 24.48 15.21 7.07
CA ALA A 22 23.26 15.82 7.61
C ALA A 22 22.81 15.05 8.87
N VAL A 23 23.02 13.73 8.87
CA VAL A 23 22.78 12.85 10.02
C VAL A 23 24.08 12.54 10.77
N ASP A 24 24.04 12.58 12.10
CA ASP A 24 25.12 12.07 12.94
C ASP A 24 25.03 10.53 13.04
N ARG A 25 25.62 9.85 12.05
CA ARG A 25 25.65 8.37 11.98
C ARG A 25 26.24 7.71 13.22
N SER A 26 27.07 8.42 14.01
CA SER A 26 27.68 7.84 15.21
C SER A 26 26.65 7.51 16.30
N LYS A 27 25.46 8.13 16.26
CA LYS A 27 24.37 7.88 17.21
C LYS A 27 23.59 6.60 16.94
N PHE A 28 23.74 6.00 15.76
CA PHE A 28 22.95 4.85 15.33
C PHE A 28 23.86 3.67 15.04
N LYS A 29 23.47 2.47 15.50
CA LYS A 29 24.25 1.25 15.25
C LYS A 29 24.20 0.89 13.77
N ASN A 30 25.36 0.51 13.23
CA ASN A 30 25.43 -0.36 12.05
C ASN A 30 25.37 -1.84 12.47
N CYS A 31 25.26 -2.75 11.50
CA CYS A 31 25.17 -4.19 11.80
C CYS A 31 26.38 -4.73 12.59
N ALA A 32 27.59 -4.22 12.36
CA ALA A 32 28.78 -4.67 13.08
C ALA A 32 28.76 -4.28 14.58
N GLN A 33 28.11 -3.16 14.90
CA GLN A 33 27.91 -2.67 16.27
C GLN A 33 26.70 -3.31 16.97
N SER A 34 25.79 -3.94 16.23
CA SER A 34 24.70 -4.73 16.80
C SER A 34 25.16 -6.19 16.95
N SER A 35 25.34 -6.67 18.19
CA SER A 35 25.97 -7.98 18.43
C SER A 35 25.25 -9.13 17.74
N PHE A 36 23.90 -9.15 17.77
CA PHE A 36 23.13 -10.21 17.12
C PHE A 36 23.18 -10.11 15.59
N CYS A 37 23.17 -8.90 15.02
CA CYS A 37 23.30 -8.73 13.58
C CYS A 37 24.66 -9.24 13.11
N ARG A 38 25.74 -8.88 13.81
CA ARG A 38 27.09 -9.39 13.55
C ARG A 38 27.14 -10.92 13.59
N ARG A 39 26.61 -11.55 14.64
CA ARG A 39 26.57 -13.02 14.77
C ARG A 39 25.78 -13.68 13.64
N GLN A 40 24.56 -13.20 13.37
CA GLN A 40 23.70 -13.79 12.35
C GLN A 40 24.23 -13.55 10.93
N ARG A 41 24.77 -12.37 10.62
CA ARG A 41 25.37 -12.06 9.31
C ARG A 41 26.62 -12.89 9.03
N ASN A 42 27.36 -13.27 10.08
CA ASN A 42 28.53 -14.15 10.01
C ASN A 42 28.17 -15.65 10.00
N PHE A 43 26.95 -16.03 10.40
CA PHE A 43 26.47 -17.40 10.37
C PHE A 43 26.22 -17.88 8.93
N LYS A 44 27.21 -18.59 8.36
CA LYS A 44 27.19 -19.11 6.98
C LYS A 44 27.64 -20.57 6.94
N PRO A 45 26.87 -21.51 7.53
CA PRO A 45 27.25 -22.91 7.56
C PRO A 45 27.27 -23.50 6.14
N THR A 46 28.13 -24.49 5.88
CA THR A 46 28.16 -25.20 4.59
C THR A 46 26.87 -26.00 4.34
N ILE A 47 26.29 -26.55 5.40
CA ILE A 47 25.00 -27.26 5.42
C ILE A 47 24.26 -26.81 6.67
N SER A 48 22.96 -26.51 6.56
CA SER A 48 22.16 -26.13 7.72
C SER A 48 22.25 -27.21 8.81
N PRO A 49 22.52 -26.83 10.08
CA PRO A 49 22.60 -27.79 11.18
C PRO A 49 21.22 -28.26 11.68
N TYR A 50 20.14 -27.70 11.14
CA TYR A 50 18.77 -27.98 11.56
C TYR A 50 18.14 -29.10 10.72
N SER A 51 17.45 -30.03 11.38
CA SER A 51 16.72 -31.11 10.72
C SER A 51 15.42 -31.44 11.45
N ILE A 52 14.40 -31.85 10.71
CA ILE A 52 13.14 -32.37 11.26
C ILE A 52 13.36 -33.81 11.74
N LEU A 53 12.79 -34.15 12.89
CA LEU A 53 12.68 -35.52 13.39
C LEU A 53 11.51 -36.23 12.69
N PRO A 54 11.73 -37.19 11.76
CA PRO A 54 10.65 -37.75 10.95
C PRO A 54 9.53 -38.40 11.78
N GLN A 55 9.86 -38.99 12.93
CA GLN A 55 8.91 -39.61 13.86
C GLN A 55 7.98 -38.62 14.57
N SER A 56 8.31 -37.33 14.57
CA SER A 56 7.48 -36.27 15.17
C SER A 56 6.46 -35.67 14.20
N VAL A 57 6.60 -35.98 12.90
CA VAL A 57 5.77 -35.41 11.84
C VAL A 57 4.34 -35.89 11.98
N SER A 58 3.41 -34.94 12.04
CA SER A 58 1.97 -35.21 12.02
C SER A 58 1.24 -34.12 11.25
N VAL A 59 0.13 -34.50 10.61
CA VAL A 59 -0.79 -33.56 9.96
C VAL A 59 -2.15 -33.75 10.57
N SER A 60 -2.72 -32.68 11.12
CA SER A 60 -4.05 -32.68 11.74
C SER A 60 -4.83 -31.45 11.30
N GLY A 61 -5.96 -31.67 10.63
CA GLY A 61 -6.76 -30.59 10.03
C GLY A 61 -5.92 -29.75 9.07
N SER A 62 -5.86 -28.44 9.35
CA SER A 62 -5.12 -27.45 8.57
C SER A 62 -3.63 -27.30 8.94
N GLY A 63 -3.13 -28.09 9.90
CA GLY A 63 -1.79 -27.95 10.48
C GLY A 63 -0.87 -29.13 10.17
N PHE A 64 0.32 -28.84 9.66
CA PHE A 64 1.48 -29.73 9.68
C PHE A 64 2.33 -29.39 10.90
N HIS A 65 2.69 -30.39 11.69
CA HIS A 65 3.47 -30.25 12.93
C HIS A 65 4.71 -31.14 12.88
N ALA A 66 5.83 -30.62 13.38
CA ALA A 66 7.09 -31.33 13.46
C ALA A 66 7.98 -30.79 14.59
N GLU A 67 8.93 -31.60 15.03
CA GLU A 67 10.01 -31.18 15.93
C GLU A 67 11.31 -31.04 15.14
N ILE A 68 12.04 -29.95 15.39
CA ILE A 68 13.33 -29.65 14.76
C ILE A 68 14.44 -29.84 15.80
N GLN A 69 15.51 -30.50 15.38
CA GLN A 69 16.75 -30.67 16.14
C GLN A 69 17.90 -29.92 15.45
N CYS A 70 18.74 -29.25 16.24
CA CYS A 70 19.99 -28.62 15.79
C CYS A 70 21.21 -29.49 16.15
N GLY A 71 21.84 -30.13 15.17
CA GLY A 71 23.09 -30.87 15.33
C GLY A 71 23.12 -31.85 16.52
N LYS A 72 24.21 -31.82 17.31
CA LYS A 72 24.39 -32.64 18.54
C LYS A 72 23.69 -32.04 19.79
N GLY A 73 22.94 -30.95 19.65
CA GLY A 73 22.25 -30.28 20.75
C GLY A 73 21.04 -31.06 21.28
N ARG A 74 20.65 -30.78 22.54
CA ARG A 74 19.47 -31.36 23.20
C ARG A 74 18.21 -30.50 23.06
N SER A 75 18.32 -29.20 22.80
CA SER A 75 17.15 -28.31 22.69
C SER A 75 16.37 -28.60 21.41
N LEU A 76 15.08 -28.87 21.56
CA LEU A 76 14.14 -29.12 20.45
C LEU A 76 13.33 -27.86 20.18
N LEU A 77 13.08 -27.58 18.90
CA LEU A 77 12.12 -26.57 18.47
C LEU A 77 10.83 -27.27 18.01
N LYS A 78 9.69 -26.61 18.20
CA LYS A 78 8.41 -27.01 17.62
C LYS A 78 8.16 -26.18 16.36
N MET A 79 7.75 -26.85 15.29
CA MET A 79 7.37 -26.25 14.02
C MET A 79 5.91 -26.53 13.73
N THR A 80 5.18 -25.51 13.28
CA THR A 80 3.82 -25.62 12.76
C THR A 80 3.71 -24.89 11.44
N LEU A 81 3.15 -25.54 10.42
CA LEU A 81 2.81 -24.94 9.15
C LEU A 81 1.30 -25.00 8.96
N GLN A 82 0.66 -23.85 8.77
CA GLN A 82 -0.80 -23.73 8.63
C GLN A 82 -1.17 -23.28 7.22
N ASN A 83 -2.09 -23.99 6.59
CA ASN A 83 -2.74 -23.53 5.37
C ASN A 83 -3.86 -22.52 5.71
N LEU A 84 -3.86 -21.37 5.03
CA LEU A 84 -4.80 -20.29 5.27
C LEU A 84 -5.80 -20.17 4.12
N GLN A 85 -7.07 -19.93 4.44
CA GLN A 85 -8.16 -19.80 3.46
C GLN A 85 -7.91 -18.71 2.41
N VAL A 86 -7.11 -17.69 2.77
CA VAL A 86 -6.71 -16.60 1.87
C VAL A 86 -5.73 -17.05 0.76
N GLY A 87 -5.30 -18.30 0.76
CA GLY A 87 -4.35 -18.85 -0.22
C GLY A 87 -2.89 -18.53 0.12
N ALA A 88 -2.60 -18.42 1.41
CA ALA A 88 -1.28 -18.18 2.01
C ALA A 88 -0.94 -19.30 2.98
N VAL A 89 0.32 -19.37 3.42
CA VAL A 89 0.79 -20.35 4.41
C VAL A 89 1.49 -19.63 5.56
N ARG A 90 1.21 -20.02 6.80
CA ARG A 90 1.87 -19.49 8.00
C ARG A 90 2.83 -20.52 8.58
N LEU A 91 4.09 -20.15 8.74
CA LEU A 91 5.14 -20.93 9.40
C LEU A 91 5.39 -20.37 10.79
N ILE A 92 5.25 -21.21 11.81
CA ILE A 92 5.57 -20.88 13.19
C ILE A 92 6.67 -21.82 13.66
N ILE A 93 7.82 -21.28 14.10
CA ILE A 93 8.88 -22.04 14.78
C ILE A 93 9.21 -21.37 16.10
N ASP A 94 9.22 -22.16 17.15
CA ASP A 94 9.44 -21.69 18.52
C ASP A 94 10.09 -22.80 19.36
N GLU A 95 10.57 -22.47 20.56
CA GLU A 95 11.17 -23.44 21.47
C GLU A 95 10.10 -24.43 21.97
N LYS A 96 10.45 -25.72 22.05
CA LYS A 96 9.53 -26.74 22.59
C LYS A 96 9.36 -26.56 24.10
N GLU A 97 10.46 -26.32 24.80
CA GLU A 97 10.53 -26.10 26.25
C GLU A 97 11.31 -24.80 26.51
N PRO A 98 10.69 -23.62 26.28
CA PRO A 98 11.37 -22.35 26.48
C PRO A 98 11.62 -22.07 27.97
N LEU A 99 12.75 -21.43 28.27
CA LEU A 99 12.95 -20.76 29.58
C LEU A 99 11.89 -19.68 29.81
N ARG A 100 11.47 -19.01 28.73
CA ARG A 100 10.48 -17.94 28.70
C ARG A 100 9.79 -17.89 27.33
N GLU A 101 8.49 -17.64 27.31
CA GLU A 101 7.74 -17.48 26.06
C GLU A 101 8.28 -16.29 25.24
N ARG A 102 8.43 -16.52 23.93
CA ARG A 102 8.82 -15.48 22.97
C ARG A 102 7.61 -14.65 22.58
N PHE A 103 7.79 -13.33 22.58
CA PHE A 103 6.73 -12.40 22.19
C PHE A 103 6.31 -12.59 20.73
N ARG A 104 4.99 -12.49 20.49
CA ARG A 104 4.37 -12.43 19.16
C ARG A 104 3.41 -11.24 19.10
N PRO A 105 3.59 -10.28 18.18
CA PRO A 105 2.75 -9.10 18.06
C PRO A 105 1.41 -9.40 17.35
N LEU A 106 0.59 -10.29 17.93
CA LEU A 106 -0.65 -10.77 17.29
C LEU A 106 -1.67 -9.66 17.00
N GLN A 107 -1.62 -8.55 17.73
CA GLN A 107 -2.49 -7.38 17.51
C GLN A 107 -2.20 -6.66 16.19
N ALA A 108 -1.05 -6.91 15.55
CA ALA A 108 -0.77 -6.44 14.20
C ALA A 108 -1.65 -7.15 13.15
N LEU A 109 -2.12 -8.37 13.42
CA LEU A 109 -3.04 -9.10 12.55
C LEU A 109 -4.48 -8.59 12.70
N ASN A 110 -5.28 -8.76 11.64
CA ASN A 110 -6.70 -8.44 11.61
C ASN A 110 -7.54 -9.60 12.17
N GLY A 111 -7.31 -9.92 13.43
CA GLY A 111 -7.84 -11.12 14.08
C GLY A 111 -7.06 -12.39 13.71
N GLU A 112 -7.49 -13.52 14.24
CA GLU A 112 -6.82 -14.80 13.98
C GLU A 112 -7.04 -15.22 12.50
N PRO A 113 -5.97 -15.53 11.75
CA PRO A 113 -6.10 -15.99 10.37
C PRO A 113 -6.98 -17.24 10.24
N VAL A 114 -7.94 -17.20 9.31
CA VAL A 114 -8.80 -18.35 9.05
C VAL A 114 -8.03 -19.44 8.31
N THR A 115 -7.97 -20.63 8.89
CA THR A 115 -7.26 -21.79 8.34
C THR A 115 -8.15 -22.64 7.43
N SER A 116 -7.53 -23.45 6.57
CA SER A 116 -8.20 -24.45 5.74
C SER A 116 -7.35 -25.72 5.65
N ASP A 117 -7.98 -26.88 5.54
CA ASP A 117 -7.24 -28.15 5.38
C ASP A 117 -6.36 -28.14 4.12
N PHE A 118 -5.29 -28.93 4.13
CA PHE A 118 -4.51 -29.19 2.92
C PHE A 118 -5.35 -30.00 1.92
N VAL A 119 -5.22 -29.70 0.62
CA VAL A 119 -5.91 -30.45 -0.45
C VAL A 119 -5.46 -31.90 -0.46
N SER A 120 -4.17 -32.13 -0.26
CA SER A 120 -3.57 -33.44 -0.08
C SER A 120 -2.25 -33.31 0.69
N THR A 121 -1.82 -34.42 1.28
CA THR A 121 -0.58 -34.51 2.05
C THR A 121 0.09 -35.84 1.71
N GLU A 122 1.36 -35.79 1.34
CA GLU A 122 2.19 -36.96 1.07
C GLU A 122 3.38 -36.94 2.01
N ILE A 123 3.39 -37.83 3.01
CA ILE A 123 4.45 -37.92 4.01
C ILE A 123 5.42 -39.03 3.58
N GLY A 124 6.64 -38.64 3.20
CA GLY A 124 7.76 -39.54 2.92
C GLY A 124 8.70 -39.70 4.11
N SER A 125 9.80 -40.43 3.90
CA SER A 125 10.83 -40.66 4.93
C SER A 125 11.77 -39.47 5.15
N ASP A 126 11.94 -38.63 4.13
CA ASP A 126 12.91 -37.54 4.03
C ASP A 126 12.27 -36.18 3.69
N MET A 127 11.01 -36.19 3.25
CA MET A 127 10.26 -35.00 2.91
C MET A 127 8.74 -35.19 3.09
N THR A 128 8.00 -34.08 3.16
CA THR A 128 6.54 -34.05 3.06
C THR A 128 6.09 -33.07 1.99
N VAL A 129 5.14 -33.47 1.15
CA VAL A 129 4.50 -32.57 0.18
C VAL A 129 3.12 -32.19 0.69
N LEU A 130 2.89 -30.90 0.84
CA LEU A 130 1.65 -30.30 1.33
C LEU A 130 0.99 -29.51 0.21
N LYS A 131 -0.12 -30.01 -0.32
CA LYS A 131 -0.85 -29.31 -1.38
C LYS A 131 -1.79 -28.27 -0.77
N VAL A 132 -1.45 -26.99 -0.96
CA VAL A 132 -2.13 -25.83 -0.37
C VAL A 132 -3.37 -25.47 -1.18
N ALA A 133 -3.28 -25.56 -2.51
CA ALA A 133 -4.37 -25.34 -3.45
C ALA A 133 -4.14 -26.19 -4.72
N ALA A 134 -5.06 -26.15 -5.69
CA ALA A 134 -4.96 -26.95 -6.92
C ALA A 134 -3.60 -26.82 -7.64
N ASN A 135 -3.01 -25.63 -7.61
CA ASN A 135 -1.76 -25.28 -8.26
C ASN A 135 -0.68 -24.72 -7.32
N LYS A 136 -0.83 -24.91 -6.00
CA LYS A 136 0.11 -24.41 -4.99
C LYS A 136 0.47 -25.53 -4.02
N GLU A 137 1.75 -25.72 -3.78
CA GLU A 137 2.25 -26.73 -2.86
C GLU A 137 3.48 -26.25 -2.09
N VAL A 138 3.68 -26.82 -0.91
CA VAL A 138 4.87 -26.63 -0.09
C VAL A 138 5.52 -27.99 0.10
N VAL A 139 6.81 -28.08 -0.22
CA VAL A 139 7.64 -29.25 0.02
C VAL A 139 8.51 -28.99 1.24
N VAL A 140 8.31 -29.77 2.29
CA VAL A 140 9.09 -29.70 3.54
C VAL A 140 10.15 -30.79 3.51
N MET A 141 11.41 -30.43 3.32
CA MET A 141 12.57 -31.34 3.40
C MET A 141 13.05 -31.46 4.85
N PHE A 142 13.38 -32.68 5.28
CA PHE A 142 13.71 -32.95 6.67
C PHE A 142 15.18 -32.75 7.00
N LYS A 143 16.11 -33.08 6.08
CA LYS A 143 17.56 -33.01 6.34
C LYS A 143 18.36 -32.57 5.11
N PRO A 144 18.91 -31.34 5.07
CA PRO A 144 18.66 -30.26 6.04
C PRO A 144 17.20 -29.79 6.01
N LEU A 145 16.74 -29.13 7.07
CA LEU A 145 15.44 -28.44 7.11
C LEU A 145 15.37 -27.43 5.96
N ARG A 146 14.39 -27.56 5.07
CA ARG A 146 14.14 -26.58 4.00
C ARG A 146 12.68 -26.64 3.56
N LEU A 147 12.09 -25.49 3.27
CA LEU A 147 10.71 -25.41 2.77
C LEU A 147 10.71 -24.75 1.38
N ASP A 148 10.26 -25.49 0.38
CA ASP A 148 10.17 -25.03 -1.00
C ASP A 148 8.71 -24.80 -1.39
N MET A 149 8.40 -23.62 -1.91
CA MET A 149 7.03 -23.21 -2.26
C MET A 149 6.88 -23.13 -3.77
N PHE A 150 5.87 -23.82 -4.30
CA PHE A 150 5.63 -23.91 -5.73
C PHE A 150 4.30 -23.27 -6.13
N VAL A 151 4.31 -22.59 -7.28
CA VAL A 151 3.11 -22.11 -7.99
C VAL A 151 3.17 -22.63 -9.43
N ASP A 152 2.12 -23.34 -9.85
CA ASP A 152 2.06 -23.99 -11.17
C ASP A 152 3.29 -24.86 -11.46
N LYS A 153 3.77 -25.60 -10.45
CA LYS A 153 4.99 -26.43 -10.45
C LYS A 153 6.32 -25.67 -10.60
N ASN A 154 6.31 -24.34 -10.59
CA ASN A 154 7.52 -23.54 -10.56
C ASN A 154 7.87 -23.23 -9.11
N LEU A 155 9.11 -23.49 -8.71
CA LEU A 155 9.65 -23.03 -7.43
C LEU A 155 9.70 -21.50 -7.45
N VAL A 156 9.02 -20.85 -6.52
CA VAL A 156 8.94 -19.38 -6.45
C VAL A 156 9.56 -18.80 -5.19
N MET A 157 9.52 -19.54 -4.07
CA MET A 157 10.14 -19.14 -2.81
C MET A 157 10.77 -20.36 -2.12
N SER A 158 11.86 -20.14 -1.39
CA SER A 158 12.48 -21.16 -0.55
C SER A 158 12.89 -20.55 0.78
N PHE A 159 12.48 -21.19 1.88
CA PHE A 159 12.93 -20.88 3.24
C PHE A 159 14.05 -21.83 3.63
N ASN A 160 15.14 -21.27 4.17
CA ASN A 160 16.36 -21.99 4.52
C ASN A 160 17.01 -22.70 3.32
N GLY A 161 16.93 -22.09 2.13
CA GLY A 161 17.51 -22.60 0.89
C GLY A 161 19.03 -22.54 0.89
N ASP A 162 19.60 -21.49 1.50
CA ASP A 162 21.04 -21.26 1.68
C ASP A 162 21.55 -21.77 3.05
N GLY A 163 20.69 -22.39 3.86
CA GLY A 163 21.05 -23.01 5.13
C GLY A 163 21.30 -22.05 6.29
N ARG A 164 20.86 -20.79 6.18
CA ARG A 164 21.12 -19.72 7.18
C ARG A 164 20.07 -19.63 8.28
N PHE A 165 19.10 -20.54 8.34
CA PHE A 165 18.22 -20.65 9.49
C PHE A 165 19.04 -20.86 10.76
N ASN A 166 18.84 -19.97 11.73
CA ASN A 166 19.50 -20.02 13.02
C ASN A 166 18.58 -19.50 14.12
N PHE A 167 18.59 -20.18 15.26
CA PHE A 167 17.70 -19.93 16.38
C PHE A 167 18.49 -19.99 17.68
N GLU A 168 18.81 -18.82 18.25
CA GLU A 168 19.46 -18.74 19.55
C GLU A 168 18.39 -18.88 20.65
N THR A 169 18.42 -19.97 21.41
CA THR A 169 17.49 -20.22 22.54
C THR A 169 17.83 -19.35 23.73
N PHE A 170 16.83 -18.97 24.53
CA PHE A 170 17.08 -18.30 25.81
C PHE A 170 17.96 -19.15 26.73
N LYS A 171 18.85 -18.52 27.49
CA LYS A 171 19.76 -19.19 28.43
C LYS A 171 19.76 -18.49 29.79
N GLU A 172 19.98 -19.26 30.85
CA GLU A 172 20.32 -18.70 32.16
C GLU A 172 21.73 -18.11 32.12
N LYS A 173 21.93 -16.98 32.79
CA LYS A 173 23.24 -16.34 32.90
C LYS A 173 24.19 -17.25 33.70
N PRO A 174 25.38 -17.59 33.17
CA PRO A 174 26.35 -18.41 33.89
C PRO A 174 26.80 -17.74 35.19
N LYS A 175 26.81 -18.48 36.30
CA LYS A 175 27.20 -17.97 37.64
C LYS A 175 28.62 -17.38 37.69
N GLU A 176 29.56 -17.91 36.90
CA GLU A 176 30.94 -17.40 36.81
C GLU A 176 31.03 -15.95 36.25
N LEU A 177 29.99 -15.49 35.54
CA LEU A 177 29.87 -14.11 35.04
C LEU A 177 29.15 -13.18 36.03
N GLU A 178 28.47 -13.71 37.05
CA GLU A 178 27.87 -12.92 38.14
C GLU A 178 28.93 -12.53 39.18
N ASP A 179 29.87 -13.42 39.50
CA ASP A 179 30.91 -13.20 40.52
C ASP A 179 32.09 -12.32 40.04
N ASN A 180 32.23 -12.11 38.72
CA ASN A 180 33.28 -11.26 38.11
C ASN A 180 32.81 -9.83 37.79
N ALA A 181 31.72 -9.37 38.40
CA ALA A 181 31.20 -8.00 38.25
C ALA A 181 32.05 -6.92 38.97
N GLU A 182 33.38 -7.07 39.03
CA GLU A 182 34.26 -5.92 39.23
C GLU A 182 34.51 -5.24 37.87
N PRO A 183 34.35 -3.91 37.78
CA PRO A 183 34.52 -3.21 36.51
C PRO A 183 35.97 -3.37 36.03
N LYS A 184 36.17 -4.09 34.92
CA LYS A 184 37.45 -4.08 34.21
C LYS A 184 37.79 -2.62 33.90
N PRO A 185 38.94 -2.09 34.35
CA PRO A 185 39.27 -0.69 34.12
C PRO A 185 39.39 -0.45 32.63
N LEU A 186 38.69 0.58 32.14
CA LEU A 186 38.83 1.16 30.81
C LEU A 186 40.30 1.12 30.37
N THR A 187 40.57 0.52 29.21
CA THR A 187 41.92 0.46 28.62
C THR A 187 42.50 1.87 28.55
N LEU A 188 43.81 1.99 28.75
CA LEU A 188 44.55 3.25 28.77
C LEU A 188 44.25 4.13 27.54
N PHE A 189 43.90 3.49 26.41
CA PHE A 189 43.52 4.13 25.16
C PHE A 189 42.20 4.93 25.28
N ASN A 190 41.18 4.38 25.94
CA ASN A 190 39.89 5.07 26.15
C ASN A 190 40.01 6.20 27.18
N ARG A 191 40.85 6.03 28.22
CA ARG A 191 41.15 7.12 29.16
C ARG A 191 41.92 8.26 28.52
N LEU A 192 42.80 7.98 27.55
CA LEU A 192 43.55 9.00 26.82
C LEU A 192 42.62 9.75 25.85
N PHE A 193 41.70 9.04 25.19
CA PHE A 193 40.70 9.63 24.30
C PHE A 193 39.74 10.54 25.07
N ASP A 194 39.21 10.07 26.21
CA ASP A 194 38.35 10.88 27.09
C ASP A 194 39.09 12.07 27.70
N TYR A 195 40.35 11.92 28.12
CA TYR A 195 41.14 13.03 28.68
C TYR A 195 41.42 14.11 27.64
N VAL A 196 41.70 13.73 26.38
CA VAL A 196 41.89 14.69 25.28
C VAL A 196 40.56 15.36 24.93
N GLN A 197 39.45 14.63 24.91
CA GLN A 197 38.13 15.17 24.57
C GLN A 197 37.55 16.05 25.70
N THR A 198 37.79 15.72 26.97
CA THR A 198 37.27 16.52 28.10
C THR A 198 38.19 17.67 28.53
N SER A 199 39.51 17.57 28.34
CA SER A 199 40.46 18.58 28.84
C SER A 199 40.78 19.66 27.81
N VAL A 200 40.77 19.34 26.51
CA VAL A 200 41.04 20.33 25.45
C VAL A 200 39.79 21.20 25.17
N LEU A 201 38.58 20.65 25.29
CA LEU A 201 37.33 21.39 25.10
C LEU A 201 36.95 22.28 26.29
N LYS A 202 37.47 22.03 27.49
CA LYS A 202 37.22 22.87 28.68
C LYS A 202 38.01 24.18 28.70
N TRP A 203 39.13 24.25 27.97
CA TRP A 203 40.00 25.42 27.91
C TRP A 203 39.67 26.39 26.77
N LEU A 204 38.70 26.07 25.90
CA LEU A 204 38.34 26.85 24.71
C LEU A 204 36.94 27.49 24.75
N LYS A 205 36.43 27.87 25.93
CA LYS A 205 35.27 28.78 26.02
C LYS A 205 35.56 29.97 26.95
N PRO A 206 35.47 31.20 26.42
CA PRO A 206 34.83 32.29 27.13
C PRO A 206 33.44 32.56 26.55
N LEU A 207 32.54 33.00 27.43
CA LEU A 207 31.17 33.41 27.18
C LEU A 207 31.06 34.55 26.16
N GLN A 208 30.06 34.51 25.26
CA GLN A 208 28.91 35.45 25.23
C GLN A 208 28.02 35.30 23.98
N SER A 209 26.80 35.81 24.16
CA SER A 209 25.65 36.00 23.27
C SER A 209 25.85 36.93 22.07
N GLU A 210 24.98 36.73 21.06
CA GLU A 210 24.53 37.67 20.01
C GLU A 210 25.48 38.15 18.88
N GLN A 211 24.89 38.20 17.66
CA GLN A 211 25.25 38.91 16.41
C GLN A 211 26.06 38.19 15.30
N ASN A 212 25.43 38.11 14.10
CA ASN A 212 26.05 38.11 12.74
C ASN A 212 26.99 39.34 12.56
N PRO A 213 27.92 39.45 11.58
CA PRO A 213 28.02 38.78 10.26
C PRO A 213 29.47 38.45 9.79
N ALA A 214 29.57 38.14 8.50
CA ALA A 214 30.71 38.01 7.58
C ALA A 214 32.01 38.82 7.78
N ASP A 215 33.04 38.26 7.12
CA ASP A 215 34.26 38.85 6.54
C ASP A 215 35.62 38.76 7.28
N GLU A 216 36.59 38.43 6.42
CA GLU A 216 38.04 38.57 6.48
C GLU A 216 38.94 37.39 6.92
N ALA A 217 39.98 37.25 6.10
CA ALA A 217 40.81 36.09 5.85
C ALA A 217 42.30 36.40 6.11
N SER A 218 43.11 35.33 5.99
CA SER A 218 44.58 35.25 5.92
C SER A 218 45.29 35.19 7.29
N GLU A 219 46.16 34.21 7.57
CA GLU A 219 47.44 33.98 6.92
C GLU A 219 48.00 32.55 7.19
N ASN A 220 48.88 32.14 6.28
CA ASN A 220 49.40 30.79 6.01
C ASN A 220 50.45 30.26 7.02
N LYS A 221 50.60 28.91 7.05
CA LYS A 221 51.90 28.24 6.75
C LYS A 221 51.79 26.70 6.57
N LYS A 222 52.05 26.28 5.32
CA LYS A 222 52.72 25.08 4.75
C LYS A 222 52.95 23.84 5.65
N TYR A 223 52.68 22.63 5.13
CA TYR A 223 53.70 21.69 4.61
C TYR A 223 53.04 20.45 3.96
N GLU A 224 53.58 20.04 2.81
CA GLU A 224 53.18 18.89 1.98
C GLU A 224 53.78 17.55 2.46
N GLN A 225 53.16 16.47 1.96
CA GLN A 225 53.46 15.04 2.08
C GLN A 225 54.90 14.65 1.71
N ASN A 226 55.43 13.58 2.31
CA ASN A 226 55.82 12.39 1.56
C ASN A 226 56.19 11.15 2.40
N GLN A 227 56.03 10.01 1.73
CA GLN A 227 56.19 8.60 2.12
C GLN A 227 57.62 8.23 2.56
N GLY A 228 57.74 7.19 3.40
CA GLY A 228 59.02 6.57 3.74
C GLY A 228 58.86 5.13 4.23
N VAL A 229 59.50 4.20 3.53
CA VAL A 229 59.63 2.76 3.78
C VAL A 229 60.56 2.50 4.98
N ALA A 230 60.28 1.49 5.80
CA ALA A 230 60.99 1.20 7.03
C ALA A 230 62.27 0.37 6.81
N TYR A 231 63.34 0.75 7.53
CA TYR A 231 64.63 0.06 7.63
C TYR A 231 64.80 -0.45 9.06
N ASP A 232 65.52 -1.55 9.27
CA ASP A 232 65.80 -2.03 10.62
C ASP A 232 66.86 -1.18 11.35
N ARG A 233 67.10 -1.48 12.64
CA ARG A 233 67.95 -0.69 13.52
C ARG A 233 69.44 -0.64 13.13
N ASP A 234 69.86 -1.45 12.16
CA ASP A 234 71.21 -1.47 11.61
C ASP A 234 71.25 -0.98 10.14
N GLY A 235 70.13 -0.44 9.63
CA GLY A 235 70.09 0.30 8.37
C GLY A 235 69.91 -0.55 7.11
N ASN A 236 69.42 -1.79 7.22
CA ASN A 236 69.12 -2.62 6.06
C ASN A 236 67.61 -2.65 5.75
N PRO A 237 67.21 -2.59 4.47
CA PRO A 237 65.81 -2.76 4.06
C PRO A 237 65.40 -4.22 4.21
N ILE A 238 64.32 -4.49 4.95
CA ILE A 238 63.82 -5.85 5.17
C ILE A 238 63.02 -6.28 3.94
N ASN A 239 63.56 -7.26 3.21
CA ASN A 239 62.83 -8.01 2.19
C ASN A 239 63.17 -9.49 2.29
N ASP A 240 62.16 -10.27 1.90
CA ASP A 240 62.21 -11.62 1.35
C ASP A 240 61.91 -12.84 2.23
N ALA A 241 60.99 -13.62 1.64
CA ALA A 241 60.71 -15.02 1.88
C ALA A 241 61.93 -15.91 1.56
N ASP A 242 62.10 -17.03 2.28
CA ASP A 242 62.01 -18.39 1.69
C ASP A 242 62.29 -19.55 2.69
N HIS A 243 61.57 -20.65 2.43
CA HIS A 243 61.86 -22.08 2.67
C HIS A 243 61.79 -22.73 4.09
N PRO A 244 61.62 -24.08 4.24
CA PRO A 244 61.45 -25.17 3.24
C PRO A 244 60.30 -26.18 3.52
N LEU A 245 60.10 -27.11 2.56
CA LEU A 245 59.28 -28.34 2.65
C LEU A 245 60.01 -29.47 3.40
N GLU A 246 59.30 -30.22 4.26
CA GLU A 246 59.59 -31.63 4.57
C GLU A 246 58.33 -32.36 5.11
N GLU A 247 58.26 -33.67 4.84
CA GLU A 247 57.09 -34.56 4.90
C GLU A 247 56.73 -35.11 6.29
N GLY A 248 55.43 -35.45 6.47
CA GLY A 248 55.02 -36.66 7.20
C GLY A 248 54.47 -36.51 8.62
N GLY A 249 53.17 -36.81 8.81
CA GLY A 249 52.59 -37.14 10.12
C GLY A 249 51.13 -36.72 10.27
N GLY A 250 50.20 -37.65 10.06
CA GLY A 250 48.77 -37.41 10.29
C GLY A 250 48.44 -37.29 11.77
N VAL A 251 47.69 -36.24 12.14
CA VAL A 251 46.97 -36.11 13.41
C VAL A 251 45.70 -35.29 13.15
N GLU A 252 44.57 -35.80 13.62
CA GLU A 252 43.25 -35.17 13.66
C GLU A 252 43.33 -33.73 14.16
N GLN A 253 42.92 -32.75 13.35
CA GLN A 253 42.70 -31.38 13.80
C GLN A 253 41.21 -31.16 14.08
N SER A 254 40.86 -31.23 15.37
CA SER A 254 39.71 -30.53 15.94
C SER A 254 39.86 -29.04 15.67
N ALA A 255 39.09 -28.49 14.73
CA ALA A 255 38.91 -27.06 14.61
C ALA A 255 38.08 -26.57 15.81
N HIS A 256 38.75 -26.05 16.83
CA HIS A 256 38.13 -25.15 17.78
C HIS A 256 37.86 -23.83 17.03
N GLU A 257 36.60 -23.59 16.66
CA GLU A 257 36.12 -22.25 16.35
C GLU A 257 36.21 -21.43 17.65
N GLU A 258 36.99 -20.34 17.67
CA GLU A 258 36.91 -19.33 18.73
C GLU A 258 35.50 -18.72 18.66
N GLU A 259 34.62 -19.06 19.61
CA GLU A 259 33.31 -18.41 19.73
C GLU A 259 33.51 -16.90 20.00
N ASP A 260 32.95 -16.04 19.15
CA ASP A 260 32.85 -14.59 19.41
C ASP A 260 31.99 -14.38 20.67
N THR A 261 32.67 -14.21 21.82
CA THR A 261 32.03 -14.02 23.13
C THR A 261 31.63 -12.57 23.39
N ASP A 262 32.02 -11.64 22.51
CA ASP A 262 31.74 -10.21 22.64
C ASP A 262 30.25 -9.89 22.42
N GLY A 263 29.64 -9.17 23.37
CA GLY A 263 28.22 -8.81 23.32
C GLY A 263 27.22 -9.96 23.49
N LEU A 264 27.64 -11.17 23.90
CA LEU A 264 26.71 -12.28 24.16
C LEU A 264 25.81 -12.05 25.37
N TRP A 265 26.26 -11.27 26.35
CA TRP A 265 25.50 -10.88 27.53
C TRP A 265 25.42 -9.36 27.56
N THR A 266 26.16 -8.72 28.46
CA THR A 266 26.19 -7.26 28.52
C THR A 266 26.78 -6.65 27.26
N GLU A 267 26.08 -5.67 26.68
CA GLU A 267 26.50 -4.95 25.47
C GLU A 267 26.58 -3.45 25.77
N HIS A 268 27.61 -2.79 25.26
CA HIS A 268 27.80 -1.34 25.44
C HIS A 268 27.63 -0.61 24.12
N PHE A 269 26.90 0.50 24.14
CA PHE A 269 26.82 1.44 23.04
C PHE A 269 26.96 2.86 23.57
N HIS A 270 28.10 3.48 23.30
CA HIS A 270 28.54 4.72 23.96
C HIS A 270 28.47 4.59 25.48
N THR A 271 27.68 5.44 26.14
CA THR A 271 27.50 5.46 27.59
C THR A 271 26.42 4.49 28.08
N PHE A 272 25.69 3.82 27.18
CA PHE A 272 24.61 2.92 27.54
C PHE A 272 25.11 1.50 27.68
N THR A 273 24.65 0.84 28.74
CA THR A 273 24.92 -0.57 29.01
C THR A 273 23.60 -1.31 28.97
N ASP A 274 23.46 -2.21 28.00
CA ASP A 274 22.38 -3.17 27.94
C ASP A 274 22.77 -4.39 28.80
N SER A 275 21.98 -4.68 29.83
CA SER A 275 22.24 -5.79 30.76
C SER A 275 22.02 -7.18 30.15
N LYS A 276 21.15 -7.28 29.14
CA LYS A 276 20.77 -8.49 28.38
C LYS A 276 20.59 -9.74 29.26
N PRO A 277 19.58 -9.75 30.15
CA PRO A 277 19.42 -10.77 31.19
C PRO A 277 19.26 -12.20 30.65
N TYR A 278 18.76 -12.36 29.43
CA TYR A 278 18.52 -13.67 28.81
C TYR A 278 19.54 -14.07 27.73
N GLY A 279 20.63 -13.30 27.60
CA GLY A 279 21.73 -13.61 26.69
C GLY A 279 21.35 -13.50 25.21
N PRO A 280 21.92 -14.32 24.32
CA PRO A 280 21.58 -14.35 22.90
C PRO A 280 20.22 -15.02 22.67
N SER A 281 19.31 -14.35 21.96
CA SER A 281 17.95 -14.82 21.69
C SER A 281 17.51 -14.62 20.24
N SER A 282 18.44 -14.32 19.33
CA SER A 282 18.08 -13.93 17.97
C SER A 282 17.57 -15.10 17.13
N VAL A 283 16.70 -14.78 16.18
CA VAL A 283 16.15 -15.71 15.19
C VAL A 283 16.43 -15.17 13.80
N ALA A 284 16.94 -16.01 12.91
CA ALA A 284 17.28 -15.63 11.56
C ALA A 284 16.96 -16.73 10.55
N ALA A 285 16.66 -16.35 9.31
CA ALA A 285 16.46 -17.27 8.21
C ALA A 285 16.71 -16.60 6.87
N ASP A 286 17.20 -17.36 5.89
CA ASP A 286 17.16 -16.94 4.50
C ASP A 286 15.81 -17.26 3.85
N ILE A 287 15.34 -16.32 3.02
CA ILE A 287 14.20 -16.49 2.13
C ILE A 287 14.69 -16.12 0.73
N SER A 288 14.72 -17.09 -0.18
CA SER A 288 15.06 -16.87 -1.57
C SER A 288 13.80 -16.73 -2.40
N PHE A 289 13.78 -15.77 -3.33
CA PHE A 289 12.73 -15.58 -4.34
C PHE A 289 13.26 -16.03 -5.71
N ILE A 290 12.81 -17.20 -6.17
CA ILE A 290 13.34 -17.91 -7.34
C ILE A 290 12.56 -17.47 -8.60
N GLY A 291 13.27 -17.00 -9.62
CA GLY A 291 12.70 -16.41 -10.83
C GLY A 291 12.47 -14.90 -10.75
N PHE A 292 13.00 -14.23 -9.72
CA PHE A 292 12.76 -12.82 -9.42
C PHE A 292 14.08 -12.03 -9.34
N ARG A 293 14.03 -10.78 -9.83
CA ARG A 293 15.12 -9.79 -9.70
C ARG A 293 14.72 -8.53 -8.96
N HIS A 294 13.44 -8.39 -8.70
CA HIS A 294 12.85 -7.16 -8.22
C HIS A 294 12.13 -7.49 -6.93
N VAL A 295 12.74 -7.10 -5.82
CA VAL A 295 12.12 -7.16 -4.50
C VAL A 295 11.87 -5.75 -3.99
N PHE A 296 10.73 -5.59 -3.31
CA PHE A 296 10.18 -4.33 -2.83
C PHE A 296 9.69 -4.50 -1.39
N GLY A 297 9.51 -3.40 -0.67
CA GLY A 297 8.93 -3.39 0.66
C GLY A 297 9.93 -2.92 1.71
N LEU A 298 9.90 -3.55 2.88
CA LEU A 298 10.68 -3.17 4.06
C LEU A 298 10.61 -1.68 4.45
N PRO A 299 9.50 -0.92 4.31
CA PRO A 299 9.52 0.46 4.78
C PRO A 299 9.70 0.51 6.33
N GLU A 300 10.33 1.55 6.88
CA GLU A 300 10.66 2.82 6.23
C GLU A 300 12.16 3.06 5.99
N HIS A 301 12.51 3.32 4.73
CA HIS A 301 13.84 3.77 4.31
C HIS A 301 13.73 4.88 3.28
N ALA A 302 14.60 5.88 3.37
CA ALA A 302 14.80 6.87 2.32
C ALA A 302 15.67 6.29 1.22
N ASP A 303 15.14 5.34 0.46
CA ASP A 303 15.86 4.59 -0.56
C ASP A 303 14.99 4.35 -1.82
N SER A 304 15.58 3.75 -2.85
CA SER A 304 14.90 3.36 -4.08
C SER A 304 13.76 2.37 -3.82
N LEU A 305 12.76 2.39 -4.70
CA LEU A 305 11.59 1.51 -4.60
C LEU A 305 11.98 0.02 -4.70
N VAL A 306 12.88 -0.30 -5.62
CA VAL A 306 13.52 -1.62 -5.68
C VAL A 306 14.64 -1.64 -4.64
N LEU A 307 14.63 -2.66 -3.78
CA LEU A 307 15.64 -2.78 -2.73
C LEU A 307 17.02 -3.02 -3.34
N ARG A 308 18.03 -2.30 -2.86
CA ARG A 308 19.41 -2.43 -3.34
C ARG A 308 20.05 -3.73 -2.85
N ASP A 309 21.12 -4.12 -3.52
CA ASP A 309 22.02 -5.17 -3.02
C ASP A 309 22.80 -4.64 -1.81
N THR A 310 22.86 -5.42 -0.73
CA THR A 310 23.49 -5.05 0.54
C THR A 310 24.83 -5.71 0.77
N ASN A 311 25.41 -6.43 -0.21
CA ASN A 311 26.71 -7.10 -0.05
C ASN A 311 27.86 -6.12 0.24
N GLN A 312 27.75 -4.87 -0.24
CA GLN A 312 28.76 -3.82 -0.05
C GLN A 312 28.29 -2.71 0.90
N THR A 313 27.09 -2.83 1.46
CA THR A 313 26.51 -1.85 2.38
C THR A 313 26.06 -2.52 3.68
N ASP A 314 25.53 -1.72 4.61
CA ASP A 314 24.80 -2.29 5.74
C ASP A 314 23.48 -2.92 5.24
N PRO A 315 22.97 -3.97 5.90
CA PRO A 315 21.64 -4.50 5.59
C PRO A 315 20.57 -3.43 5.84
N TYR A 316 19.40 -3.57 5.21
CA TYR A 316 18.25 -2.77 5.61
C TYR A 316 17.93 -3.02 7.08
N ARG A 317 17.72 -1.96 7.85
CA ARG A 317 17.40 -2.05 9.28
C ARG A 317 15.95 -1.68 9.54
N LEU A 318 15.24 -2.46 10.34
CA LEU A 318 13.91 -2.12 10.86
C LEU A 318 13.98 -1.99 12.39
N TYR A 319 14.09 -0.75 12.83
CA TYR A 319 14.07 -0.33 14.22
C TYR A 319 13.56 1.10 14.23
N ASN A 320 12.38 1.33 14.80
CA ASN A 320 11.71 2.62 14.76
C ASN A 320 12.56 3.68 15.49
N LEU A 321 13.08 4.66 14.76
CA LEU A 321 14.07 5.61 15.26
C LEU A 321 13.74 7.05 14.86
N ASP A 322 14.01 7.96 15.79
CA ASP A 322 13.97 9.40 15.53
C ASP A 322 15.30 9.84 14.90
N VAL A 323 15.38 9.74 13.57
CA VAL A 323 16.59 10.06 12.81
C VAL A 323 16.57 11.53 12.37
N PHE A 324 17.11 12.38 13.22
CA PHE A 324 17.26 13.82 12.94
C PHE A 324 18.05 14.05 11.64
N GLN A 325 17.46 14.83 10.72
CA GLN A 325 18.05 15.16 9.42
C GLN A 325 18.52 13.93 8.63
N TYR A 326 17.66 12.92 8.53
CA TYR A 326 17.97 11.67 7.84
C TYR A 326 18.51 11.90 6.42
N GLU A 327 19.46 11.07 6.00
CA GLU A 327 20.03 11.08 4.65
C GLU A 327 19.21 10.22 3.69
N VAL A 328 19.30 10.53 2.40
CA VAL A 328 18.67 9.73 1.33
C VAL A 328 19.62 8.68 0.77
N ASP A 329 19.06 7.74 0.01
CA ASP A 329 19.74 6.61 -0.60
C ASP A 329 20.49 5.74 0.44
N SER A 330 19.83 5.48 1.58
CA SER A 330 20.42 4.84 2.77
C SER A 330 19.55 3.68 3.32
N PRO A 331 20.13 2.54 3.72
CA PRO A 331 19.42 1.43 4.35
C PRO A 331 19.19 1.62 5.86
N MET A 332 19.57 2.77 6.42
CA MET A 332 19.35 3.12 7.83
C MET A 332 17.86 3.15 8.16
N ALA A 333 17.47 2.53 9.28
CA ALA A 333 16.10 2.57 9.76
C ALA A 333 15.63 4.01 9.97
N LEU A 334 14.36 4.27 9.66
CA LEU A 334 13.67 5.53 9.98
C LEU A 334 12.58 5.25 11.04
N TYR A 335 11.41 5.86 10.91
CA TYR A 335 10.44 5.99 12.00
C TYR A 335 9.52 4.76 12.17
N GLY A 336 9.33 3.97 11.11
CA GLY A 336 8.43 2.82 11.10
C GLY A 336 9.04 1.55 10.52
N ALA A 337 8.40 0.43 10.83
CA ALA A 337 8.88 -0.91 10.50
C ALA A 337 7.76 -1.81 9.97
N ALA A 338 7.85 -2.20 8.71
CA ALA A 338 7.02 -3.24 8.13
C ALA A 338 7.90 -4.36 7.55
N PRO A 339 8.14 -5.46 8.30
CA PRO A 339 8.93 -6.62 7.86
C PRO A 339 8.17 -7.45 6.80
N TYR A 340 7.90 -6.84 5.66
CA TYR A 340 7.15 -7.38 4.52
C TYR A 340 7.91 -7.11 3.23
N MET A 341 8.08 -8.15 2.41
CA MET A 341 8.72 -8.06 1.11
C MET A 341 7.84 -8.67 0.02
N ILE A 342 7.83 -8.03 -1.14
CA ILE A 342 7.16 -8.50 -2.36
C ILE A 342 8.24 -8.75 -3.41
N ALA A 343 8.15 -9.88 -4.11
CA ALA A 343 8.96 -10.16 -5.28
C ALA A 343 8.09 -10.16 -6.54
N HIS A 344 8.50 -9.43 -7.57
CA HIS A 344 7.73 -9.30 -8.81
C HIS A 344 8.54 -9.73 -10.05
N SER A 345 7.86 -10.39 -10.98
CA SER A 345 8.35 -10.74 -12.30
C SER A 345 7.17 -10.73 -13.29
N ALA A 346 7.47 -10.78 -14.59
CA ALA A 346 6.44 -10.87 -15.62
C ALA A 346 5.57 -12.16 -15.53
N LYS A 347 6.03 -13.18 -14.80
CA LYS A 347 5.33 -14.46 -14.65
C LYS A 347 4.45 -14.51 -13.40
N ALA A 348 4.91 -13.91 -12.29
CA ALA A 348 4.25 -13.99 -11.00
C ALA A 348 4.67 -12.84 -10.08
N THR A 349 3.85 -12.60 -9.08
CA THR A 349 4.13 -11.76 -7.90
C THR A 349 3.91 -12.61 -6.66
N VAL A 350 4.90 -12.68 -5.78
CA VAL A 350 4.85 -13.40 -4.50
C VAL A 350 5.29 -12.48 -3.37
N GLY A 351 5.10 -12.88 -2.13
CA GLY A 351 5.61 -12.10 -1.00
C GLY A 351 5.72 -12.91 0.28
N ALA A 352 6.45 -12.35 1.24
CA ALA A 352 6.54 -12.91 2.59
C ALA A 352 6.62 -11.78 3.60
N PHE A 353 5.97 -11.94 4.76
CA PHE A 353 6.20 -11.07 5.91
C PHE A 353 6.46 -11.89 7.16
N TRP A 354 7.33 -11.37 8.03
CA TRP A 354 7.68 -11.98 9.31
C TRP A 354 7.08 -11.14 10.43
N LEU A 355 6.11 -11.70 11.15
CA LEU A 355 5.44 -11.05 12.27
C LEU A 355 6.35 -11.00 13.51
N ASN A 356 7.32 -10.09 13.50
CA ASN A 356 8.28 -9.88 14.58
C ASN A 356 8.52 -8.38 14.82
N SER A 357 8.40 -7.96 16.09
CA SER A 357 8.47 -6.56 16.53
C SER A 357 9.81 -6.16 17.15
N ALA A 358 10.75 -7.09 17.25
CA ALA A 358 12.12 -6.78 17.67
C ALA A 358 12.87 -6.00 16.57
N GLU A 359 14.08 -5.55 16.89
CA GLU A 359 15.00 -5.03 15.85
C GLU A 359 15.24 -6.09 14.77
N GLY A 360 15.08 -5.70 13.50
CA GLY A 360 15.29 -6.54 12.34
C GLY A 360 16.38 -6.01 11.40
N TRP A 361 17.15 -6.91 10.79
CA TRP A 361 18.12 -6.62 9.74
C TRP A 361 17.91 -7.53 8.53
N PHE A 362 18.03 -6.98 7.33
CA PHE A 362 17.68 -7.65 6.08
C PHE A 362 18.79 -7.47 5.05
N ASP A 363 19.55 -8.54 4.81
CA ASP A 363 20.44 -8.58 3.66
C ASP A 363 19.65 -8.93 2.39
N VAL A 364 20.01 -8.31 1.27
CA VAL A 364 19.44 -8.54 -0.06
C VAL A 364 20.58 -8.68 -1.05
N SER A 365 20.54 -9.71 -1.87
CA SER A 365 21.50 -9.89 -2.96
C SER A 365 20.86 -10.52 -4.19
N TYR A 366 21.41 -10.22 -5.36
CA TYR A 366 20.87 -10.69 -6.63
C TYR A 366 21.89 -11.56 -7.36
N GLU A 367 21.52 -12.80 -7.67
CA GLU A 367 22.37 -13.66 -8.51
C GLU A 367 22.27 -13.22 -9.99
N PRO A 368 23.40 -13.03 -10.70
CA PRO A 368 23.39 -12.58 -12.09
C PRO A 368 22.81 -13.62 -13.05
N ASP A 369 22.22 -13.17 -14.17
CA ASP A 369 22.09 -14.04 -15.35
C ASP A 369 23.50 -14.28 -15.88
N ASP A 370 23.84 -15.53 -16.20
CA ASP A 370 24.93 -15.79 -17.15
C ASP A 370 24.49 -15.41 -18.57
N SER A 371 24.16 -14.14 -18.80
CA SER A 371 24.03 -13.54 -20.13
C SER A 371 25.37 -12.99 -20.61
N SER A 372 26.49 -13.64 -20.26
CA SER A 372 27.78 -13.43 -20.90
C SER A 372 27.90 -14.36 -22.11
N LEU A 373 28.02 -13.75 -23.30
CA LEU A 373 28.46 -14.14 -24.65
C LEU A 373 29.19 -15.49 -24.96
N LEU A 374 29.17 -16.53 -24.11
CA LEU A 374 29.89 -17.80 -24.31
C LEU A 374 28.99 -19.06 -24.09
N LYS A 375 27.78 -19.06 -24.65
CA LYS A 375 26.80 -20.18 -24.54
C LYS A 375 27.06 -21.41 -25.44
N ASN A 376 28.25 -21.59 -26.03
CA ASN A 376 28.42 -22.47 -27.21
C ASN A 376 29.11 -23.84 -27.06
N LEU A 377 29.34 -24.40 -25.86
CA LEU A 377 29.91 -25.78 -25.79
C LEU A 377 29.22 -26.80 -24.87
N PHE A 378 28.27 -26.42 -24.00
CA PHE A 378 27.72 -27.36 -23.00
C PHE A 378 26.19 -27.53 -22.99
N SER A 379 25.45 -26.93 -23.92
CA SER A 379 23.97 -26.94 -23.96
C SER A 379 23.32 -28.23 -24.49
N ARG A 380 24.05 -29.35 -24.61
CA ARG A 380 23.53 -30.55 -25.30
C ARG A 380 22.79 -31.58 -24.44
N PHE A 381 22.77 -31.48 -23.11
CA PHE A 381 22.18 -32.55 -22.30
C PHE A 381 21.28 -32.15 -21.12
N PHE A 382 21.24 -30.87 -20.68
CA PHE A 382 20.24 -30.37 -19.72
C PHE A 382 19.89 -28.92 -20.04
N ALA A 383 18.60 -28.64 -20.27
CA ALA A 383 18.09 -27.28 -20.43
C ALA A 383 17.91 -26.63 -19.05
N ASN A 384 19.03 -26.26 -18.41
CA ASN A 384 19.02 -25.37 -17.25
C ASN A 384 19.38 -23.96 -17.72
N ASP A 385 18.39 -23.17 -18.14
CA ASP A 385 18.53 -21.72 -18.05
C ASP A 385 18.51 -21.38 -16.54
N LYS A 386 19.64 -20.94 -15.99
CA LYS A 386 19.72 -20.48 -14.59
C LYS A 386 18.72 -19.33 -14.42
N LEU A 387 17.69 -19.52 -13.60
CA LEU A 387 16.71 -18.48 -13.29
C LEU A 387 17.35 -17.42 -12.39
N PRO A 388 16.96 -16.14 -12.50
CA PRO A 388 17.41 -15.12 -11.55
C PRO A 388 16.88 -15.42 -10.15
N VAL A 389 17.66 -15.11 -9.12
CA VAL A 389 17.26 -15.31 -7.72
C VAL A 389 17.57 -14.04 -6.92
N ALA A 390 16.56 -13.54 -6.22
CA ALA A 390 16.76 -12.54 -5.17
C ALA A 390 16.89 -13.28 -3.84
N LYS A 391 18.10 -13.28 -3.27
CA LYS A 391 18.42 -13.92 -2.00
C LYS A 391 18.31 -12.91 -0.88
N THR A 392 17.59 -13.27 0.18
CA THR A 392 17.40 -12.39 1.33
C THR A 392 17.68 -13.13 2.63
N HIS A 393 18.19 -12.41 3.64
CA HIS A 393 18.50 -12.97 4.95
C HIS A 393 17.96 -12.06 6.05
N TRP A 394 16.99 -12.57 6.80
CA TRP A 394 16.16 -11.83 7.74
C TRP A 394 16.62 -12.20 9.14
N MET A 395 17.02 -11.21 9.95
CA MET A 395 17.65 -11.41 11.25
C MET A 395 16.94 -10.54 12.30
N PHE A 396 16.34 -11.16 13.31
CA PHE A 396 15.67 -10.45 14.41
C PHE A 396 16.33 -10.72 15.74
N GLU A 397 16.40 -9.70 16.60
CA GLU A 397 17.07 -9.79 17.91
C GLU A 397 16.45 -10.81 18.87
N THR A 398 15.13 -10.98 18.80
CA THR A 398 14.34 -11.88 19.66
C THR A 398 12.99 -12.17 19.01
N GLY A 399 12.05 -12.77 19.75
CA GLY A 399 10.74 -13.17 19.25
C GLY A 399 10.77 -14.53 18.56
N SER A 400 9.59 -15.02 18.15
CA SER A 400 9.45 -16.30 17.44
C SER A 400 9.62 -16.16 15.93
N VAL A 401 9.84 -17.28 15.24
CA VAL A 401 9.62 -17.35 13.79
C VAL A 401 8.12 -17.42 13.55
N ASP A 402 7.53 -16.41 12.94
CA ASP A 402 6.11 -16.36 12.56
C ASP A 402 6.00 -15.70 11.19
N ILE A 403 6.13 -16.49 10.13
CA ILE A 403 6.28 -16.02 8.75
C ILE A 403 5.04 -16.40 7.93
N PHE A 404 4.53 -15.46 7.18
CA PHE A 404 3.43 -15.66 6.23
C PHE A 404 3.98 -15.63 4.80
N PHE A 405 3.77 -16.71 4.05
CA PHE A 405 4.13 -16.83 2.64
C PHE A 405 2.90 -16.61 1.75
N LEU A 406 2.96 -15.58 0.91
CA LEU A 406 1.89 -15.13 0.03
C LEU A 406 2.19 -15.57 -1.41
N PHE A 407 1.35 -16.44 -1.95
CA PHE A 407 1.62 -17.12 -3.23
C PHE A 407 1.17 -16.35 -4.47
N GLY A 408 0.45 -15.23 -4.33
CA GLY A 408 -0.13 -14.50 -5.46
C GLY A 408 -0.97 -15.40 -6.38
N PRO A 409 -0.73 -15.45 -7.71
CA PRO A 409 0.44 -14.93 -8.42
C PRO A 409 0.27 -13.54 -9.05
N LYS A 410 -0.92 -12.92 -8.96
CA LYS A 410 -1.15 -11.57 -9.49
C LYS A 410 -0.96 -10.51 -8.40
N PRO A 411 -0.67 -9.24 -8.78
CA PRO A 411 -0.70 -8.14 -7.81
C PRO A 411 -2.01 -8.08 -7.01
N ASP A 412 -3.16 -8.29 -7.67
CA ASP A 412 -4.49 -8.43 -7.04
C ASP A 412 -4.51 -9.42 -5.88
N ASP A 413 -3.87 -10.58 -6.06
CA ASP A 413 -3.87 -11.65 -5.08
C ASP A 413 -2.99 -11.29 -3.88
N ILE A 414 -1.82 -10.69 -4.13
CA ILE A 414 -0.90 -10.28 -3.08
C ILE A 414 -1.51 -9.20 -2.19
N PHE A 415 -2.10 -8.15 -2.78
CA PHE A 415 -2.75 -7.09 -2.00
C PHE A 415 -3.95 -7.61 -1.22
N ARG A 416 -4.79 -8.46 -1.81
CA ARG A 416 -5.90 -9.11 -1.11
C ARG A 416 -5.43 -10.01 0.03
N GLN A 417 -4.38 -10.80 -0.20
CA GLN A 417 -3.81 -11.70 0.80
C GLN A 417 -3.29 -10.94 2.01
N TYR A 418 -2.44 -9.95 1.77
CA TYR A 418 -1.85 -9.14 2.83
C TYR A 418 -2.89 -8.32 3.59
N SER A 419 -3.83 -7.66 2.88
CA SER A 419 -4.87 -6.86 3.50
C SER A 419 -5.92 -7.68 4.27
N THR A 420 -6.16 -8.93 3.89
CA THR A 420 -7.03 -9.83 4.68
C THR A 420 -6.37 -10.17 6.02
N LEU A 421 -5.05 -10.42 6.01
CA LEU A 421 -4.29 -10.81 7.20
C LEU A 421 -4.01 -9.65 8.16
N THR A 422 -3.77 -8.45 7.62
CA THR A 422 -3.31 -7.29 8.41
C THR A 422 -4.34 -6.17 8.47
N GLY A 423 -5.42 -6.25 7.68
CA GLY A 423 -6.46 -5.23 7.57
C GLY A 423 -6.13 -4.16 6.55
N VAL A 424 -7.06 -3.21 6.41
CA VAL A 424 -7.01 -2.11 5.43
C VAL A 424 -7.05 -0.76 6.15
N ASN A 425 -6.59 0.30 5.48
CA ASN A 425 -6.89 1.65 5.94
C ASN A 425 -8.40 1.89 5.85
N PRO A 426 -9.09 2.24 6.97
CA PRO A 426 -10.51 2.52 6.93
C PRO A 426 -10.78 3.72 6.02
N LEU A 427 -11.98 3.79 5.43
CA LEU A 427 -12.37 4.94 4.61
C LEU A 427 -12.14 6.25 5.40
N PRO A 428 -11.22 7.14 4.99
CA PRO A 428 -10.91 8.33 5.76
C PRO A 428 -12.06 9.34 5.71
N PRO A 429 -12.18 10.25 6.69
CA PRO A 429 -13.01 11.44 6.54
C PRO A 429 -12.64 12.22 5.26
N TYR A 430 -13.63 12.74 4.53
CA TYR A 430 -13.43 13.40 3.24
C TYR A 430 -12.49 14.61 3.32
N PHE A 431 -12.52 15.34 4.45
CA PHE A 431 -11.64 16.48 4.69
C PHE A 431 -10.16 16.09 4.70
N ALA A 432 -9.83 14.86 5.11
CA ALA A 432 -8.45 14.39 5.26
C ALA A 432 -7.73 14.26 3.90
N LEU A 433 -8.49 14.16 2.81
CA LEU A 433 -7.94 14.12 1.45
C LEU A 433 -7.60 15.52 0.91
N GLY A 434 -8.05 16.58 1.59
CA GLY A 434 -7.77 17.97 1.24
C GLY A 434 -6.35 18.42 1.58
N LYS A 435 -6.11 19.74 1.56
CA LYS A 435 -4.83 20.32 1.96
C LYS A 435 -4.75 20.51 3.46
N HIS A 436 -3.64 20.05 4.04
CA HIS A 436 -3.28 20.24 5.43
C HIS A 436 -2.20 21.33 5.55
N VAL A 437 -2.44 22.31 6.42
CA VAL A 437 -1.55 23.44 6.69
C VAL A 437 -0.98 23.30 8.09
N SER A 438 0.33 23.18 8.19
CA SER A 438 1.05 23.00 9.43
C SER A 438 2.37 23.78 9.43
N ARG A 439 2.89 24.02 10.62
CA ARG A 439 4.29 24.40 10.91
C ARG A 439 4.54 24.23 12.40
N TRP A 440 5.82 24.10 12.77
CA TRP A 440 6.30 24.35 14.13
C TRP A 440 6.64 25.85 14.25
N ASN A 441 5.91 26.66 15.00
CA ASN A 441 4.53 26.50 15.41
C ASN A 441 3.68 27.62 14.78
N PHE A 442 2.35 27.46 14.72
CA PHE A 442 1.49 28.64 14.81
C PHE A 442 1.55 29.17 16.24
N ILE A 443 1.78 30.46 16.38
CA ILE A 443 2.25 31.04 17.65
C ILE A 443 1.12 31.12 18.68
N ASP A 444 -0.08 31.52 18.26
CA ASP A 444 -1.26 31.74 19.10
C ASP A 444 -2.57 31.66 18.28
N MET A 445 -3.70 31.89 18.95
CA MET A 445 -5.02 31.95 18.30
C MET A 445 -5.13 33.03 17.21
N ASN A 446 -4.38 34.13 17.32
CA ASN A 446 -4.44 35.21 16.34
C ASN A 446 -3.67 34.85 15.07
N ASP A 447 -2.53 34.18 15.18
CA ASP A 447 -1.77 33.64 14.05
C ASP A 447 -2.59 32.59 13.28
N VAL A 448 -3.28 31.70 14.00
CA VAL A 448 -4.25 30.76 13.41
C VAL A 448 -5.33 31.49 12.62
N ARG A 449 -5.95 32.52 13.22
CA ARG A 449 -7.00 33.33 12.58
C ARG A 449 -6.50 34.08 11.36
N GLN A 450 -5.30 34.67 11.42
CA GLN A 450 -4.69 35.40 10.32
C GLN A 450 -4.34 34.46 9.16
N THR A 451 -3.81 33.27 9.47
CA THR A 451 -3.50 32.25 8.48
C THR A 451 -4.77 31.74 7.79
N ASP A 452 -5.81 31.39 8.56
CA ASP A 452 -7.12 30.99 8.03
C ASP A 452 -7.74 32.06 7.11
N ALA A 453 -7.66 33.33 7.50
CA ALA A 453 -8.12 34.45 6.69
C ALA A 453 -7.25 34.67 5.43
N GLY A 454 -5.93 34.43 5.50
CA GLY A 454 -5.02 34.54 4.37
C GLY A 454 -5.36 33.58 3.24
N TYR A 455 -5.67 32.32 3.57
CA TYR A 455 -6.10 31.34 2.57
C TYR A 455 -7.42 31.75 1.88
N ASP A 456 -8.38 32.30 2.62
CA ASP A 456 -9.62 32.85 2.05
C ASP A 456 -9.34 34.07 1.15
N LEU A 457 -8.50 35.01 1.62
CA LEU A 457 -8.14 36.23 0.89
C LEU A 457 -7.45 35.92 -0.44
N HIS A 458 -6.60 34.89 -0.44
CA HIS A 458 -5.83 34.51 -1.62
C HIS A 458 -6.49 33.42 -2.46
N ASP A 459 -7.72 32.99 -2.12
CA ASP A 459 -8.52 32.03 -2.89
C ASP A 459 -7.79 30.68 -3.08
N ILE A 460 -7.15 30.21 -2.01
CA ILE A 460 -6.42 28.94 -1.95
C ILE A 460 -7.16 28.02 -0.97
N PRO A 461 -7.73 26.88 -1.43
CA PRO A 461 -8.45 26.00 -0.54
C PRO A 461 -7.54 25.28 0.45
N TYR A 462 -8.05 25.05 1.66
CA TYR A 462 -7.47 24.11 2.61
C TYR A 462 -8.53 23.53 3.55
N ASP A 463 -8.27 22.35 4.09
CA ASP A 463 -9.20 21.62 4.96
C ASP A 463 -8.77 21.62 6.42
N VAL A 464 -7.47 21.53 6.72
CA VAL A 464 -7.00 21.34 8.09
C VAL A 464 -5.88 22.31 8.45
N ILE A 465 -5.98 22.95 9.62
CA ILE A 465 -4.89 23.69 10.25
C ILE A 465 -4.37 22.92 11.47
N TRP A 466 -3.06 22.85 11.65
CA TRP A 466 -2.40 21.97 12.62
C TRP A 466 -1.72 22.77 13.72
N LEU A 467 -1.80 22.28 14.95
CA LEU A 467 -1.14 22.84 16.12
C LEU A 467 -0.08 21.86 16.62
N ASP A 468 1.17 22.25 16.42
CA ASP A 468 2.35 21.54 16.90
C ASP A 468 2.61 21.89 18.39
N ILE A 469 3.66 21.38 19.02
CA ILE A 469 3.84 21.24 20.48
C ILE A 469 3.73 22.54 21.28
N GLU A 470 3.95 23.72 20.68
CA GLU A 470 3.85 25.01 21.38
C GLU A 470 2.43 25.43 21.76
N HIS A 471 1.40 24.68 21.34
CA HIS A 471 0.02 24.93 21.79
C HIS A 471 -0.26 24.48 23.22
N THR A 472 0.58 23.59 23.76
CA THR A 472 0.42 22.96 25.07
C THR A 472 0.90 23.85 26.21
N TYR A 473 0.40 23.63 27.44
CA TYR A 473 0.90 24.33 28.62
C TYR A 473 2.21 23.70 29.13
N GLY A 474 3.34 24.17 28.58
CA GLY A 474 4.66 23.70 28.97
C GLY A 474 4.92 22.23 28.60
N LYS A 475 4.42 21.79 27.43
CA LYS A 475 4.55 20.43 26.90
C LYS A 475 3.86 19.37 27.76
N ARG A 476 2.80 19.79 28.47
CA ARG A 476 1.80 18.88 29.06
C ARG A 476 0.73 18.62 28.01
N TYR A 477 0.69 17.42 27.45
CA TYR A 477 -0.35 17.05 26.48
C TYR A 477 -1.75 17.08 27.13
N PHE A 478 -2.81 17.12 26.32
CA PHE A 478 -4.19 17.34 26.76
C PHE A 478 -4.44 18.68 27.48
N THR A 479 -3.53 19.65 27.33
CA THR A 479 -3.67 21.01 27.87
C THR A 479 -3.44 22.06 26.78
N TRP A 480 -3.77 23.32 27.09
CA TRP A 480 -3.60 24.46 26.21
C TRP A 480 -2.81 25.54 26.95
N ASP A 481 -1.86 26.22 26.26
CA ASP A 481 -1.20 27.39 26.82
C ASP A 481 -2.25 28.47 27.15
N PRO A 482 -2.36 28.90 28.42
CA PRO A 482 -3.47 29.74 28.87
C PRO A 482 -3.42 31.17 28.31
N ILE A 483 -2.29 31.61 27.75
CA ILE A 483 -2.10 32.95 27.18
C ILE A 483 -2.27 32.87 25.67
N LYS A 484 -1.56 31.97 24.99
CA LYS A 484 -1.55 31.85 23.52
C LYS A 484 -2.83 31.22 22.98
N PHE A 485 -3.42 30.30 23.75
CA PHE A 485 -4.60 29.50 23.37
C PHE A 485 -5.65 29.56 24.47
N SER A 486 -6.01 30.76 24.91
CA SER A 486 -6.91 31.00 26.06
C SER A 486 -8.37 30.56 25.83
N ASN A 487 -8.83 30.47 24.58
CA ASN A 487 -10.17 30.01 24.22
C ASN A 487 -10.14 29.04 23.01
N PRO A 488 -9.61 27.82 23.20
CA PRO A 488 -9.39 26.87 22.11
C PRO A 488 -10.71 26.39 21.48
N THR A 489 -11.79 26.31 22.25
CA THR A 489 -13.11 25.92 21.74
C THR A 489 -13.66 26.94 20.74
N GLU A 490 -13.52 28.24 21.02
CA GLU A 490 -13.91 29.29 20.07
C GLU A 490 -13.02 29.26 18.81
N MET A 491 -11.71 29.10 18.99
CA MET A 491 -10.77 28.95 17.86
C MET A 491 -11.19 27.82 16.93
N ILE A 492 -11.43 26.62 17.46
CA ILE A 492 -11.82 25.46 16.66
C ILE A 492 -13.15 25.72 15.96
N ARG A 493 -14.17 26.24 16.68
CA ARG A 493 -15.47 26.55 16.07
C ARG A 493 -15.39 27.58 14.95
N ASN A 494 -14.54 28.59 15.07
CA ASN A 494 -14.34 29.60 14.03
C ASN A 494 -13.73 28.99 12.75
N ILE A 495 -12.78 28.06 12.90
CA ILE A 495 -12.24 27.27 11.79
C ILE A 495 -13.34 26.38 11.19
N SER A 496 -14.06 25.64 12.03
CA SER A 496 -15.07 24.67 11.59
C SER A 496 -16.31 25.29 10.94
N ALA A 497 -16.66 26.52 11.30
CA ALA A 497 -17.71 27.30 10.62
C ALA A 497 -17.45 27.49 9.11
N LYS A 498 -16.19 27.38 8.67
CA LYS A 498 -15.78 27.46 7.26
C LYS A 498 -15.64 26.09 6.59
N GLY A 499 -16.13 25.02 7.23
CA GLY A 499 -16.01 23.65 6.72
C GLY A 499 -14.59 23.09 6.81
N ARG A 500 -13.77 23.59 7.74
CA ARG A 500 -12.39 23.17 8.01
C ARG A 500 -12.29 22.41 9.33
N LYS A 501 -11.16 21.74 9.58
CA LYS A 501 -10.86 21.01 10.82
C LYS A 501 -9.56 21.50 11.44
N MET A 502 -9.33 21.06 12.67
CA MET A 502 -8.06 21.28 13.37
C MET A 502 -7.43 19.96 13.75
N VAL A 503 -6.10 19.89 13.77
CA VAL A 503 -5.33 18.78 14.34
C VAL A 503 -4.41 19.33 15.41
N ALA A 504 -4.29 18.64 16.55
CA ALA A 504 -3.31 18.96 17.60
C ALA A 504 -2.41 17.77 17.87
N VAL A 505 -1.13 18.05 18.12
CA VAL A 505 -0.12 17.03 18.45
C VAL A 505 -0.25 16.53 19.89
N ILE A 506 -0.16 15.22 20.09
CA ILE A 506 -0.20 14.53 21.38
C ILE A 506 0.78 13.37 21.33
N ASP A 507 1.89 13.47 22.05
CA ASP A 507 2.98 12.49 22.03
C ASP A 507 2.89 11.55 23.25
N PRO A 508 3.58 10.40 23.23
CA PRO A 508 3.44 9.38 24.27
C PRO A 508 4.27 9.66 25.53
N HIS A 509 5.14 10.67 25.52
CA HIS A 509 5.95 11.03 26.66
C HIS A 509 5.22 12.02 27.57
N ILE A 510 5.21 11.76 28.86
CA ILE A 510 4.48 12.52 29.87
C ILE A 510 5.48 13.33 30.67
N LYS A 511 5.30 14.66 30.72
CA LYS A 511 6.10 15.53 31.58
C LYS A 511 6.09 15.01 33.01
N LYS A 512 7.28 14.84 33.60
CA LYS A 512 7.42 14.54 35.02
C LYS A 512 7.08 15.79 35.84
N ASP A 513 5.87 15.83 36.36
CA ASP A 513 5.35 16.95 37.15
C ASP A 513 4.34 16.46 38.18
N GLU A 514 4.74 16.47 39.45
CA GLU A 514 3.92 16.00 40.57
C GLU A 514 2.65 16.83 40.77
N ASN A 515 2.58 18.04 40.22
CA ASN A 515 1.38 18.89 40.30
C ASN A 515 0.42 18.68 39.12
N TRP A 516 0.69 17.74 38.22
CA TRP A 516 -0.14 17.45 37.08
C TRP A 516 -0.95 16.16 37.29
N ASP A 517 -2.28 16.29 37.34
CA ASP A 517 -3.21 15.19 37.62
C ASP A 517 -3.02 13.97 36.71
N LEU A 518 -2.76 14.17 35.41
CA LEU A 518 -2.54 13.06 34.49
C LEU A 518 -1.28 12.26 34.85
N TYR A 519 -0.21 12.98 35.25
CA TYR A 519 1.03 12.34 35.67
C TYR A 519 0.83 11.56 36.98
N GLN A 520 0.20 12.17 37.98
CA GLN A 520 -0.08 11.52 39.26
C GLN A 520 -1.00 10.30 39.11
N GLU A 521 -2.08 10.41 38.33
CA GLU A 521 -3.02 9.30 38.13
C GLU A 521 -2.34 8.08 37.48
N ALA A 522 -1.50 8.30 36.46
CA ALA A 522 -0.75 7.23 35.81
C ALA A 522 0.34 6.65 36.73
N LEU A 523 0.96 7.47 37.58
CA LEU A 523 1.92 7.01 38.59
C LEU A 523 1.25 6.11 39.63
N GLU A 524 0.12 6.54 40.18
CA GLU A 524 -0.66 5.79 41.20
C GLU A 524 -1.17 4.44 40.68
N LYS A 525 -1.49 4.37 39.38
CA LYS A 525 -2.00 3.16 38.72
C LYS A 525 -0.92 2.26 38.13
N ASP A 526 0.34 2.62 38.29
CA ASP A 526 1.48 1.87 37.77
C ASP A 526 1.49 1.73 36.23
N TYR A 527 1.20 2.82 35.53
CA TYR A 527 0.99 2.84 34.07
C TYR A 527 2.23 3.20 33.24
N TYR A 528 3.37 3.43 33.89
CA TYR A 528 4.61 3.80 33.20
C TYR A 528 5.54 2.62 32.97
N VAL A 529 6.26 2.67 31.84
CA VAL A 529 7.39 1.79 31.53
C VAL A 529 8.40 1.82 32.67
N LYS A 530 9.05 0.68 32.93
CA LYS A 530 10.00 0.52 34.03
C LYS A 530 11.44 0.39 33.54
N ASP A 531 12.39 0.80 34.37
CA ASP A 531 13.82 0.51 34.19
C ASP A 531 14.15 -0.91 34.70
N VAL A 532 15.41 -1.34 34.51
CA VAL A 532 15.92 -2.64 34.98
C VAL A 532 15.81 -2.87 36.49
N ASN A 533 15.67 -1.80 37.29
CA ASN A 533 15.50 -1.86 38.74
C ASN A 533 14.02 -1.78 39.13
N ASN A 534 13.11 -1.97 38.18
CA ASN A 534 11.66 -1.91 38.33
C ASN A 534 11.13 -0.53 38.83
N ARG A 535 11.87 0.55 38.58
CA ARG A 535 11.45 1.94 38.87
C ARG A 535 10.84 2.54 37.61
N VAL A 536 10.03 3.59 37.74
CA VAL A 536 9.53 4.32 36.56
C VAL A 536 10.71 4.81 35.73
N TYR A 537 10.72 4.45 34.44
CA TYR A 537 11.75 4.88 33.52
C TYR A 537 11.60 6.39 33.26
N GLU A 538 12.72 7.11 33.41
CA GLU A 538 12.82 8.54 33.19
C GLU A 538 13.83 8.82 32.08
N GLY A 539 13.42 9.62 31.11
CA GLY A 539 14.27 10.13 30.03
C GLY A 539 14.09 11.62 29.83
N TRP A 540 14.66 12.14 28.75
CA TRP A 540 14.47 13.51 28.31
C TRP A 540 13.79 13.57 26.95
N CYS A 541 12.79 14.45 26.83
CA CYS A 541 12.15 14.79 25.55
C CYS A 541 11.73 16.26 25.57
N TRP A 542 10.74 16.67 24.75
CA TRP A 542 10.27 18.06 24.67
C TRP A 542 9.95 18.75 26.00
N PRO A 543 9.29 18.11 27.00
CA PRO A 543 9.00 18.77 28.27
C PRO A 543 10.19 18.82 29.25
N GLY A 544 11.39 18.40 28.84
CA GLY A 544 12.52 18.12 29.71
C GLY A 544 12.44 16.70 30.26
N ALA A 545 12.56 16.54 31.58
CA ALA A 545 12.35 15.26 32.25
C ALA A 545 10.95 14.69 31.95
N ALA A 546 10.92 13.48 31.40
CA ALA A 546 9.71 12.81 30.93
C ALA A 546 9.70 11.33 31.32
N VAL A 547 8.50 10.79 31.49
CA VAL A 547 8.22 9.37 31.69
C VAL A 547 7.32 8.88 30.56
N TYR A 548 7.25 7.57 30.33
CA TYR A 548 6.58 7.03 29.15
C TYR A 548 5.50 6.03 29.54
N LEU A 549 4.30 6.20 28.99
CA LEU A 549 3.18 5.29 29.23
C LEU A 549 3.43 3.93 28.60
N ASP A 550 3.11 2.86 29.32
CA ASP A 550 3.28 1.52 28.82
C ASP A 550 2.07 1.06 28.01
N PHE A 551 2.05 1.39 26.71
CA PHE A 551 0.94 1.04 25.81
C PHE A 551 0.78 -0.46 25.55
N LEU A 552 1.72 -1.33 25.96
CA LEU A 552 1.49 -2.78 25.91
C LEU A 552 0.42 -3.22 26.90
N ASN A 553 0.26 -2.50 28.01
CA ASN A 553 -0.80 -2.75 28.97
C ASN A 553 -2.18 -2.35 28.40
N PRO A 554 -3.13 -3.28 28.22
CA PRO A 554 -4.46 -2.96 27.72
C PRO A 554 -5.24 -1.96 28.59
N GLU A 555 -5.01 -1.93 29.89
CA GLU A 555 -5.65 -0.95 30.79
C GLU A 555 -5.11 0.46 30.57
N VAL A 556 -3.81 0.61 30.27
CA VAL A 556 -3.21 1.90 29.89
C VAL A 556 -3.86 2.41 28.60
N ARG A 557 -4.04 1.53 27.60
CA ARG A 557 -4.70 1.90 26.33
C ARG A 557 -6.13 2.38 26.55
N LYS A 558 -6.90 1.65 27.36
CA LYS A 558 -8.28 2.01 27.69
C LYS A 558 -8.35 3.32 28.48
N TRP A 559 -7.48 3.51 29.45
CA TRP A 559 -7.38 4.75 30.22
C TRP A 559 -6.98 5.94 29.34
N TYR A 560 -6.00 5.76 28.46
CA TYR A 560 -5.53 6.79 27.54
C TYR A 560 -6.59 7.17 26.52
N ALA A 561 -7.33 6.20 25.98
CA ALA A 561 -8.50 6.45 25.13
C ALA A 561 -9.55 7.33 25.85
N ASN A 562 -9.77 7.11 27.15
CA ASN A 562 -10.69 7.93 27.94
C ASN A 562 -10.21 9.39 28.09
N LYS A 563 -8.90 9.67 28.04
CA LYS A 563 -8.39 11.06 28.10
C LYS A 563 -8.80 11.92 26.91
N TYR A 564 -9.30 11.34 25.82
CA TYR A 564 -9.85 12.06 24.67
C TYR A 564 -11.33 12.46 24.81
N GLN A 565 -12.03 12.04 25.87
CA GLN A 565 -13.40 12.48 26.12
C GLN A 565 -13.45 14.00 26.31
N PHE A 566 -14.51 14.67 25.83
CA PHE A 566 -14.62 16.14 25.91
C PHE A 566 -14.58 16.68 27.35
N SER A 567 -14.98 15.88 28.33
CA SER A 567 -14.88 16.19 29.76
C SER A 567 -13.44 16.13 30.31
N GLU A 568 -12.60 15.28 29.73
CA GLU A 568 -11.19 15.10 30.10
C GLU A 568 -10.31 16.07 29.32
N TYR A 569 -10.40 16.07 27.99
CA TYR A 569 -9.66 16.98 27.11
C TYR A 569 -10.41 18.31 26.95
N LYS A 570 -10.44 19.10 28.03
CA LYS A 570 -11.08 20.41 28.07
C LYS A 570 -10.56 21.32 26.95
N GLY A 571 -11.47 22.02 26.28
CA GLY A 571 -11.14 22.89 25.15
C GLY A 571 -11.24 22.22 23.78
N SER A 572 -11.22 20.88 23.71
CA SER A 572 -11.42 20.13 22.46
C SER A 572 -12.88 20.14 21.99
N THR A 573 -13.09 19.82 20.71
CA THR A 573 -14.43 19.68 20.10
C THR A 573 -14.44 18.49 19.13
N GLU A 574 -15.60 18.14 18.59
CA GLU A 574 -15.73 17.06 17.60
C GLU A 574 -14.88 17.27 16.33
N ASP A 575 -14.53 18.52 16.01
CA ASP A 575 -13.76 18.89 14.81
C ASP A 575 -12.24 19.01 15.07
N LEU A 576 -11.77 18.62 16.27
CA LEU A 576 -10.36 18.53 16.62
C LEU A 576 -9.86 17.08 16.50
N TYR A 577 -8.96 16.80 15.58
CA TYR A 577 -8.33 15.50 15.37
C TYR A 577 -6.89 15.50 15.90
N VAL A 578 -6.18 14.37 15.78
CA VAL A 578 -4.94 14.15 16.53
C VAL A 578 -3.78 13.77 15.63
N TRP A 579 -2.60 14.24 16.03
CA TRP A 579 -1.32 13.83 15.51
C TRP A 579 -0.53 13.18 16.65
N ASN A 580 -0.11 11.93 16.48
CA ASN A 580 0.83 11.27 17.38
C ASN A 580 2.24 11.36 16.77
N ASP A 581 3.12 12.11 17.42
CA ASP A 581 4.51 12.20 17.07
C ASP A 581 5.38 11.54 18.16
N MET A 582 6.69 11.43 17.91
CA MET A 582 7.69 11.00 18.89
C MET A 582 7.42 9.61 19.48
N ASN A 583 6.70 8.75 18.75
CA ASN A 583 6.11 7.51 19.24
C ASN A 583 6.85 6.25 18.82
N GLU A 584 8.12 6.39 18.44
CA GLU A 584 9.05 5.28 18.22
C GLU A 584 9.22 4.35 19.42
N PRO A 585 9.43 4.80 20.69
CA PRO A 585 9.40 6.17 21.25
C PRO A 585 10.71 6.94 21.15
N SER A 586 10.63 8.25 20.91
CA SER A 586 11.79 9.15 20.92
C SER A 586 12.19 9.52 22.37
N VAL A 587 13.47 9.32 22.68
CA VAL A 587 14.09 9.66 23.97
C VAL A 587 15.42 10.34 23.70
N PHE A 588 15.49 11.67 23.86
CA PHE A 588 16.69 12.47 23.52
C PHE A 588 17.94 12.06 24.30
N SER A 589 17.75 11.56 25.52
CA SER A 589 18.83 11.07 26.39
C SER A 589 19.03 9.55 26.32
N GLY A 590 18.37 8.84 25.41
CA GLY A 590 18.43 7.39 25.31
C GLY A 590 19.39 6.89 24.23
N PRO A 591 19.72 5.58 24.22
CA PRO A 591 20.53 5.00 23.16
C PRO A 591 19.81 5.13 21.82
N GLU A 592 20.53 5.57 20.79
CA GLU A 592 19.98 5.77 19.45
C GLU A 592 18.75 6.71 19.42
N VAL A 593 18.60 7.60 20.42
CA VAL A 593 17.42 8.47 20.58
C VAL A 593 16.13 7.66 20.86
N SER A 594 16.23 6.48 21.46
CA SER A 594 15.08 5.68 21.90
C SER A 594 15.28 5.07 23.30
N MET A 595 14.34 4.25 23.76
CA MET A 595 14.42 3.61 25.08
C MET A 595 15.53 2.56 25.15
N PRO A 596 16.16 2.37 26.33
CA PRO A 596 17.01 1.21 26.61
C PRO A 596 16.30 -0.11 26.31
N ARG A 597 17.05 -1.07 25.77
CA ARG A 597 16.54 -2.38 25.33
C ARG A 597 16.01 -3.24 26.46
N ASP A 598 16.55 -3.06 27.65
CA ASP A 598 16.23 -3.79 28.88
C ASP A 598 15.23 -3.04 29.78
N ASN A 599 14.62 -1.95 29.28
CA ASN A 599 13.41 -1.41 29.91
C ASN A 599 12.30 -2.47 29.93
N ILE A 600 11.50 -2.46 30.98
CA ILE A 600 10.51 -3.50 31.27
C ILE A 600 9.12 -2.93 31.02
N HIS A 601 8.34 -3.69 30.24
CA HIS A 601 6.95 -3.46 29.91
C HIS A 601 6.03 -4.50 30.56
N PHE A 602 4.74 -4.29 30.40
CA PHE A 602 3.65 -5.15 30.85
C PHE A 602 3.90 -6.62 30.50
N GLY A 603 3.67 -7.50 31.49
CA GLY A 603 3.98 -8.93 31.36
C GLY A 603 5.46 -9.27 31.54
N GLY A 604 6.30 -8.31 31.95
CA GLY A 604 7.74 -8.51 32.12
C GLY A 604 8.52 -8.53 30.81
N LEU A 605 7.92 -8.07 29.71
CA LEU A 605 8.55 -7.97 28.38
C LEU A 605 9.66 -6.93 28.37
N GLU A 606 10.80 -7.26 27.76
CA GLU A 606 11.86 -6.28 27.51
C GLU A 606 11.45 -5.37 26.35
N HIS A 607 11.92 -4.12 26.36
CA HIS A 607 11.69 -3.17 25.27
C HIS A 607 12.17 -3.72 23.92
N ARG A 608 13.27 -4.49 23.90
CA ARG A 608 13.78 -5.16 22.69
C ARG A 608 12.76 -6.09 22.02
N GLU A 609 11.80 -6.65 22.77
CA GLU A 609 10.78 -7.57 22.24
C GLU A 609 9.64 -6.81 21.54
N VAL A 610 9.40 -5.57 21.94
CA VAL A 610 8.17 -4.82 21.65
C VAL A 610 8.39 -3.46 20.99
N HIS A 611 9.65 -3.06 20.79
CA HIS A 611 10.05 -1.74 20.31
C HIS A 611 9.25 -1.29 19.08
N ASN A 612 9.27 -2.07 18.00
CA ASN A 612 8.61 -1.65 16.75
C ASN A 612 7.07 -1.59 16.85
N VAL A 613 6.44 -2.21 17.86
CA VAL A 613 4.98 -2.16 18.06
C VAL A 613 4.53 -1.12 19.08
N TYR A 614 5.45 -0.43 19.77
CA TYR A 614 5.08 0.60 20.74
C TYR A 614 4.21 1.70 20.10
N GLY A 615 4.64 2.23 18.93
CA GLY A 615 3.88 3.21 18.16
C GLY A 615 2.50 2.73 17.72
N LEU A 616 2.38 1.45 17.31
CA LEU A 616 1.10 0.82 16.97
C LEU A 616 0.10 0.91 18.13
N PHE A 617 0.53 0.55 19.34
CA PHE A 617 -0.35 0.57 20.51
C PHE A 617 -0.71 1.99 20.95
N HIS A 618 0.18 2.97 20.77
CA HIS A 618 -0.11 4.37 21.04
C HIS A 618 -1.20 4.92 20.12
N HIS A 619 -1.02 4.83 18.81
CA HIS A 619 -2.03 5.40 17.88
C HIS A 619 -3.33 4.59 17.85
N MET A 620 -3.31 3.29 18.19
CA MET A 620 -4.53 2.50 18.38
C MET A 620 -5.35 3.05 19.55
N SER A 621 -4.69 3.42 20.65
CA SER A 621 -5.35 4.03 21.81
C SER A 621 -5.93 5.41 21.49
N THR A 622 -5.21 6.21 20.69
CA THR A 622 -5.70 7.49 20.18
C THR A 622 -6.93 7.30 19.28
N PHE A 623 -6.85 6.38 18.32
CA PHE A 623 -7.98 6.06 17.44
C PHE A 623 -9.22 5.68 18.23
N ASP A 624 -9.07 4.79 19.22
CA ASP A 624 -10.16 4.35 20.09
C ASP A 624 -10.74 5.53 20.89
N GLY A 625 -9.91 6.43 21.41
CA GLY A 625 -10.38 7.62 22.12
C GLY A 625 -11.23 8.56 21.23
N LEU A 626 -10.78 8.80 19.99
CA LEU A 626 -11.51 9.60 19.02
C LEU A 626 -12.82 8.93 18.55
N TYR A 627 -12.80 7.60 18.42
CA TYR A 627 -14.00 6.83 18.12
C TYR A 627 -15.01 6.92 19.26
N GLN A 628 -14.58 6.69 20.50
CA GLN A 628 -15.42 6.67 21.69
C GLN A 628 -16.02 8.04 22.01
N ARG A 629 -15.27 9.15 21.92
CA ARG A 629 -15.80 10.49 22.24
C ARG A 629 -16.94 10.93 21.32
N SER A 630 -17.05 10.32 20.12
CA SER A 630 -18.15 10.53 19.18
C SER A 630 -19.31 9.54 19.38
N ASN A 631 -19.27 8.70 20.41
CA ASN A 631 -20.13 7.54 20.60
C ASN A 631 -20.14 6.59 19.39
N GLY A 632 -18.97 6.39 18.78
CA GLY A 632 -18.78 5.51 17.63
C GLY A 632 -19.41 6.01 16.32
N LYS A 633 -19.82 7.29 16.26
CA LYS A 633 -20.51 7.87 15.09
C LYS A 633 -19.54 8.37 14.02
N LYS A 634 -18.47 9.06 14.41
CA LYS A 634 -17.54 9.71 13.49
C LYS A 634 -16.29 8.87 13.26
N ARG A 635 -15.75 8.94 12.05
CA ARG A 635 -14.49 8.29 11.68
C ARG A 635 -13.30 9.08 12.25
N PRO A 636 -12.39 8.46 13.01
CA PRO A 636 -11.19 9.12 13.47
C PRO A 636 -10.27 9.55 12.32
N PHE A 637 -9.47 10.57 12.57
CA PHE A 637 -8.27 10.89 11.80
C PHE A 637 -7.12 10.98 12.80
N VAL A 638 -6.11 10.14 12.60
CA VAL A 638 -4.87 10.11 13.37
C VAL A 638 -3.72 10.09 12.37
N LEU A 639 -2.76 10.99 12.53
CA LEU A 639 -1.47 10.90 11.86
C LEU A 639 -0.45 10.33 12.85
N THR A 640 0.41 9.40 12.43
CA THR A 640 1.44 8.77 13.26
C THR A 640 2.81 8.85 12.58
N ARG A 641 3.88 9.05 13.36
CA ARG A 641 5.25 8.98 12.84
C ARG A 641 5.71 7.53 12.80
N SER A 642 5.65 6.88 13.95
CA SER A 642 6.02 5.49 14.09
C SER A 642 4.85 4.55 13.79
N PHE A 643 5.15 3.42 13.16
CA PHE A 643 4.17 2.41 12.77
C PHE A 643 4.80 1.02 12.69
N PHE A 644 3.92 0.03 12.74
CA PHE A 644 4.18 -1.38 12.45
C PHE A 644 3.12 -1.95 11.49
N ILE A 645 3.31 -3.16 10.98
CA ILE A 645 2.23 -3.91 10.29
C ILE A 645 0.94 -3.83 11.11
N GLY A 646 -0.19 -3.53 10.44
CA GLY A 646 -1.51 -3.38 11.08
C GLY A 646 -1.85 -1.94 11.49
N SER A 647 -0.87 -1.04 11.53
CA SER A 647 -1.09 0.38 11.89
C SER A 647 -2.01 1.12 10.92
N GLN A 648 -2.10 0.66 9.66
CA GLN A 648 -3.00 1.24 8.67
C GLN A 648 -4.45 1.25 9.12
N ARG A 649 -4.85 0.34 10.03
CA ARG A 649 -6.22 0.27 10.56
C ARG A 649 -6.58 1.45 11.47
N TYR A 650 -5.59 2.15 12.01
CA TYR A 650 -5.77 3.11 13.10
C TYR A 650 -5.17 4.49 12.81
N ALA A 651 -4.15 4.57 11.95
CA ALA A 651 -3.47 5.83 11.66
C ALA A 651 -2.98 5.92 10.21
N ASN A 652 -2.75 7.16 9.79
CA ASN A 652 -2.11 7.54 8.54
C ASN A 652 -0.65 7.91 8.82
N VAL A 653 0.23 7.78 7.83
CA VAL A 653 1.68 7.94 8.01
C VAL A 653 2.19 9.12 7.19
N TRP A 654 3.26 9.76 7.65
CA TRP A 654 4.09 10.63 6.82
C TRP A 654 5.56 10.26 6.98
N THR A 655 6.40 10.69 6.05
CA THR A 655 7.81 10.24 5.99
C THR A 655 8.77 10.94 6.96
N GLY A 656 8.25 11.45 8.08
CA GLY A 656 9.03 12.19 9.09
C GLY A 656 9.72 13.47 8.58
N ASP A 657 10.84 13.79 9.21
CA ASP A 657 11.48 15.10 9.18
C ASP A 657 12.45 15.23 7.98
N ASN A 658 11.88 15.38 6.79
CA ASN A 658 12.62 15.56 5.54
C ASN A 658 13.28 16.96 5.41
N ALA A 659 14.19 17.16 4.46
CA ALA A 659 14.85 18.45 4.26
C ALA A 659 14.37 19.18 2.99
N ALA A 660 14.37 20.51 3.00
CA ALA A 660 14.00 21.39 1.89
C ALA A 660 15.01 21.33 0.72
N GLN A 661 15.14 20.17 0.09
CA GLN A 661 16.15 19.84 -0.91
C GLN A 661 15.53 18.98 -2.03
N TRP A 662 16.09 19.10 -3.25
CA TRP A 662 15.66 18.32 -4.41
C TRP A 662 15.81 16.80 -4.22
N SER A 663 16.85 16.37 -3.50
CA SER A 663 17.06 14.97 -3.12
C SER A 663 15.89 14.40 -2.30
N HIS A 664 15.36 15.16 -1.35
CA HIS A 664 14.20 14.77 -0.54
C HIS A 664 12.88 14.88 -1.31
N LEU A 665 12.76 15.84 -2.24
CA LEU A 665 11.64 15.85 -3.18
C LEU A 665 11.65 14.58 -4.04
N ARG A 666 12.79 14.20 -4.60
CA ARG A 666 12.96 12.98 -5.40
C ARG A 666 12.63 11.72 -4.61
N ILE A 667 13.22 11.55 -3.42
CA ILE A 667 13.04 10.33 -2.60
C ILE A 667 11.62 10.16 -2.06
N SER A 668 10.84 11.25 -2.01
CA SER A 668 9.47 11.19 -1.50
C SER A 668 8.55 10.27 -2.32
N ASN A 669 8.79 10.12 -3.63
CA ASN A 669 8.02 9.22 -4.48
C ASN A 669 8.26 7.74 -4.13
N PRO A 670 9.49 7.19 -4.19
CA PRO A 670 9.72 5.79 -3.84
C PRO A 670 9.30 5.45 -2.40
N MET A 671 9.44 6.38 -1.44
CA MET A 671 8.94 6.17 -0.07
C MET A 671 7.41 6.04 0.00
N VAL A 672 6.66 6.93 -0.67
CA VAL A 672 5.18 6.84 -0.73
C VAL A 672 4.75 5.55 -1.45
N LEU A 673 5.47 5.15 -2.50
CA LEU A 673 5.18 3.93 -3.26
C LEU A 673 5.47 2.66 -2.45
N SER A 674 6.58 2.60 -1.72
CA SER A 674 6.96 1.45 -0.88
C SER A 674 5.99 1.28 0.29
N LEU A 675 5.59 2.39 0.94
CA LEU A 675 4.56 2.40 1.98
C LEU A 675 3.19 1.97 1.42
N GLY A 676 2.82 2.44 0.23
CA GLY A 676 1.59 2.06 -0.45
C GLY A 676 1.46 0.54 -0.65
N ILE A 677 2.46 -0.09 -1.26
CA ILE A 677 2.46 -1.56 -1.48
C ILE A 677 2.60 -2.36 -0.19
N ALA A 678 3.16 -1.76 0.88
CA ALA A 678 3.25 -2.36 2.21
C ALA A 678 1.96 -2.20 3.06
N GLY A 679 0.87 -1.70 2.46
CA GLY A 679 -0.45 -1.58 3.09
C GLY A 679 -0.71 -0.25 3.79
N PHE A 680 0.13 0.77 3.59
CA PHE A 680 -0.04 2.14 4.09
C PHE A 680 -0.41 3.07 2.92
N PRO A 681 -1.65 3.01 2.41
CA PRO A 681 -2.05 3.74 1.22
C PRO A 681 -2.25 5.24 1.45
N PHE A 682 -2.32 5.69 2.71
CA PHE A 682 -2.57 7.09 3.08
C PHE A 682 -1.30 7.72 3.66
N THR A 683 -0.43 8.16 2.75
CA THR A 683 0.95 8.52 3.00
C THR A 683 1.36 9.74 2.16
N GLY A 684 2.26 10.54 2.71
CA GLY A 684 2.89 11.67 2.01
C GLY A 684 4.14 12.15 2.73
N ALA A 685 4.89 13.03 2.07
CA ALA A 685 6.05 13.70 2.66
C ALA A 685 5.72 15.17 2.95
N ASP A 686 6.42 15.79 3.90
CA ASP A 686 6.20 17.20 4.21
C ASP A 686 6.61 18.11 3.05
N ILE A 687 5.65 18.90 2.58
CA ILE A 687 5.79 19.68 1.35
C ILE A 687 6.55 20.96 1.63
N GLY A 688 7.59 21.18 0.84
CA GLY A 688 8.60 22.21 1.06
C GLY A 688 9.77 21.73 1.93
N GLY A 689 9.71 20.53 2.52
CA GLY A 689 10.75 19.98 3.39
C GLY A 689 10.68 20.53 4.81
N PHE A 690 10.75 19.69 5.84
CA PHE A 690 10.68 20.10 7.23
C PHE A 690 11.85 21.02 7.62
N PHE A 691 13.08 20.59 7.37
CA PHE A 691 14.30 21.38 7.61
C PHE A 691 14.61 22.34 6.47
N GLY A 692 15.06 23.56 6.78
CA GLY A 692 15.54 24.51 5.77
C GLY A 692 14.45 25.21 4.95
N ASN A 693 14.86 26.08 4.02
CA ASN A 693 13.96 26.96 3.28
C ASN A 693 14.00 26.65 1.77
N PRO A 694 12.89 26.20 1.17
CA PRO A 694 12.83 25.98 -0.28
C PRO A 694 12.79 27.31 -1.03
N ASP A 695 13.38 27.34 -2.22
CA ASP A 695 13.20 28.44 -3.17
C ASP A 695 11.87 28.33 -3.94
N ASP A 696 11.60 29.32 -4.80
CA ASP A 696 10.37 29.40 -5.60
C ASP A 696 10.19 28.20 -6.55
N GLU A 697 11.28 27.68 -7.14
CA GLU A 697 11.18 26.52 -8.04
C GLU A 697 10.85 25.25 -7.26
N LEU A 698 11.63 24.99 -6.20
CA LEU A 698 11.49 23.81 -5.37
C LEU A 698 10.11 23.76 -4.71
N ILE A 699 9.60 24.86 -4.16
CA ILE A 699 8.27 24.84 -3.53
C ILE A 699 7.16 24.55 -4.56
N VAL A 700 7.25 25.08 -5.78
CA VAL A 700 6.27 24.78 -6.82
C VAL A 700 6.34 23.31 -7.22
N ARG A 701 7.54 22.77 -7.52
CA ARG A 701 7.70 21.35 -7.86
C ARG A 701 7.26 20.42 -6.74
N TRP A 702 7.50 20.81 -5.48
CA TRP A 702 7.04 20.02 -4.35
C TRP A 702 5.52 19.97 -4.24
N TYR A 703 4.82 21.09 -4.47
CA TYR A 703 3.36 21.06 -4.55
C TYR A 703 2.87 20.19 -5.72
N GLN A 704 3.55 20.22 -6.87
CA GLN A 704 3.19 19.39 -8.03
C GLN A 704 3.32 17.89 -7.76
N VAL A 705 4.31 17.47 -6.96
CA VAL A 705 4.43 16.10 -6.46
C VAL A 705 3.38 15.82 -5.38
N GLY A 706 3.31 16.68 -4.36
CA GLY A 706 2.53 16.45 -3.14
C GLY A 706 1.03 16.37 -3.35
N ILE A 707 0.47 16.99 -4.40
CA ILE A 707 -0.96 16.80 -4.74
C ILE A 707 -1.29 15.37 -5.17
N PHE A 708 -0.30 14.59 -5.58
CA PHE A 708 -0.47 13.18 -5.93
C PHE A 708 -0.01 12.21 -4.85
N HIS A 709 0.58 12.70 -3.76
CA HIS A 709 0.67 11.90 -2.53
C HIS A 709 -0.74 11.79 -1.93
N SER A 710 -1.07 10.64 -1.36
CA SER A 710 -2.42 10.44 -0.83
C SER A 710 -2.67 11.32 0.40
N PHE A 711 -1.64 11.59 1.21
CA PHE A 711 -1.64 12.62 2.25
C PHE A 711 -0.93 13.90 1.79
N PHE A 712 -1.62 15.04 1.87
CA PHE A 712 -1.17 16.33 1.32
C PHE A 712 -0.99 17.38 2.45
N ARG A 713 0.19 17.40 3.08
CA ARG A 713 0.53 18.32 4.18
C ARG A 713 1.74 19.19 3.87
N VAL A 714 1.61 20.48 4.18
CA VAL A 714 2.73 21.42 4.26
C VAL A 714 3.08 21.56 5.73
N HIS A 715 4.34 21.33 6.10
CA HIS A 715 4.82 21.42 7.50
C HIS A 715 6.30 21.77 7.53
N SER A 716 6.78 22.54 8.51
CA SER A 716 8.14 23.08 8.57
C SER A 716 8.64 23.22 10.01
N GLU A 717 9.95 23.15 10.21
CA GLU A 717 10.57 23.30 11.53
C GLU A 717 10.47 24.73 12.10
N LEU A 718 10.81 24.88 13.39
CA LEU A 718 10.75 26.14 14.13
C LEU A 718 11.56 27.28 13.49
N ASN A 719 12.76 26.97 13.00
CA ASN A 719 13.73 27.97 12.52
C ASN A 719 13.54 28.37 11.05
N THR A 720 12.49 27.89 10.40
CA THR A 720 12.19 28.23 9.00
C THR A 720 11.41 29.52 8.86
N ARG A 721 11.56 30.16 7.69
CA ARG A 721 10.70 31.29 7.31
C ARG A 721 9.25 30.83 7.19
N ARG A 722 8.32 31.77 7.35
CA ARG A 722 6.92 31.56 6.97
C ARG A 722 6.85 31.27 5.47
N ARG A 723 6.02 30.30 5.11
CA ARG A 723 5.94 29.76 3.75
C ARG A 723 4.53 29.36 3.34
N GLU A 724 3.54 29.97 3.98
CA GLU A 724 2.22 30.07 3.40
C GLU A 724 2.31 30.75 2.02
N PRO A 725 1.47 30.39 1.04
CA PRO A 725 1.70 30.76 -0.36
C PRO A 725 1.87 32.26 -0.64
N TRP A 726 1.34 33.14 0.21
CA TRP A 726 1.44 34.61 0.07
C TRP A 726 2.77 35.22 0.53
N PHE A 727 3.69 34.41 1.07
CA PHE A 727 5.06 34.84 1.34
C PHE A 727 6.00 34.67 0.14
N PHE A 728 5.54 34.01 -0.93
CA PHE A 728 6.27 33.86 -2.18
C PHE A 728 5.86 34.92 -3.21
N SER A 729 6.55 34.94 -4.36
CA SER A 729 6.21 35.83 -5.47
C SER A 729 4.76 35.64 -5.95
N GLU A 730 4.16 36.67 -6.58
CA GLU A 730 2.80 36.59 -7.10
C GLU A 730 2.61 35.45 -8.11
N GLN A 731 3.64 35.18 -8.93
CA GLN A 731 3.67 34.06 -9.86
C GLN A 731 3.64 32.74 -9.11
N THR A 732 4.56 32.52 -8.17
CA THR A 732 4.61 31.30 -7.35
C THR A 732 3.30 31.08 -6.61
N LYS A 733 2.75 32.11 -5.95
CA LYS A 733 1.45 32.05 -5.28
C LYS A 733 0.32 31.61 -6.22
N ALA A 734 0.29 32.12 -7.45
CA ALA A 734 -0.70 31.73 -8.45
C ALA A 734 -0.56 30.25 -8.86
N LEU A 735 0.68 29.79 -9.09
CA LEU A 735 0.96 28.39 -9.40
C LEU A 735 0.53 27.47 -8.26
N LEU A 736 0.90 27.79 -7.01
CA LEU A 736 0.50 27.03 -5.84
C LEU A 736 -1.03 26.96 -5.70
N ARG A 737 -1.75 28.06 -5.99
CA ARG A 737 -3.22 28.07 -6.01
C ARG A 737 -3.78 27.06 -7.03
N ASP A 738 -3.30 27.10 -8.26
CA ASP A 738 -3.82 26.26 -9.34
C ASP A 738 -3.50 24.78 -9.12
N ILE A 739 -2.32 24.48 -8.57
CA ILE A 739 -1.93 23.12 -8.17
C ILE A 739 -2.87 22.59 -7.07
N VAL A 740 -3.12 23.39 -6.04
CA VAL A 740 -4.05 23.00 -4.97
C VAL A 740 -5.45 22.78 -5.54
N ARG A 741 -5.94 23.64 -6.44
CA ARG A 741 -7.25 23.48 -7.08
C ARG A 741 -7.37 22.18 -7.88
N LEU A 742 -6.29 21.75 -8.55
CA LEU A 742 -6.26 20.45 -9.21
C LEU A 742 -6.51 19.31 -8.21
N ARG A 743 -5.83 19.29 -7.06
CA ARG A 743 -6.13 18.31 -5.98
C ARG A 743 -7.59 18.35 -5.57
N TYR A 744 -8.15 19.53 -5.30
CA TYR A 744 -9.55 19.68 -4.87
C TYR A 744 -10.55 19.19 -5.91
N SER A 745 -10.24 19.38 -7.20
CA SER A 745 -11.08 18.85 -8.28
C SER A 745 -11.11 17.32 -8.33
N LEU A 746 -10.00 16.68 -7.97
CA LEU A 746 -9.82 15.23 -8.03
C LEU A 746 -10.32 14.50 -6.78
N LEU A 747 -10.76 15.20 -5.73
CA LEU A 747 -11.20 14.55 -4.48
C LEU A 747 -12.25 13.45 -4.65
N PRO A 748 -13.24 13.54 -5.57
CA PRO A 748 -14.16 12.42 -5.82
C PRO A 748 -13.45 11.13 -6.27
N TYR A 749 -12.41 11.27 -7.09
CA TYR A 749 -11.61 10.15 -7.57
C TYR A 749 -10.77 9.55 -6.44
N TRP A 750 -10.10 10.39 -5.65
CA TRP A 750 -9.36 9.95 -4.46
C TRP A 750 -10.25 9.20 -3.48
N TYR A 751 -11.42 9.76 -3.17
CA TYR A 751 -12.35 9.19 -2.20
C TYR A 751 -12.94 7.86 -2.67
N THR A 752 -13.21 7.74 -3.97
CA THR A 752 -13.63 6.46 -4.58
C THR A 752 -12.52 5.43 -4.48
N GLY A 753 -11.26 5.80 -4.77
CA GLY A 753 -10.11 4.91 -4.60
C GLY A 753 -9.98 4.40 -3.16
N PHE A 754 -10.10 5.28 -2.17
CA PHE A 754 -10.06 4.89 -0.76
C PHE A 754 -11.20 3.95 -0.37
N TYR A 755 -12.41 4.17 -0.88
CA TYR A 755 -13.49 3.21 -0.67
C TYR A 755 -13.17 1.84 -1.29
N GLU A 756 -12.68 1.81 -2.52
CA GLU A 756 -12.28 0.56 -3.19
C GLU A 756 -11.15 -0.16 -2.46
N HIS A 757 -10.16 0.58 -1.93
CA HIS A 757 -9.11 0.04 -1.07
C HIS A 757 -9.69 -0.73 0.13
N THR A 758 -10.75 -0.23 0.77
CA THR A 758 -11.40 -0.97 1.87
C THR A 758 -11.98 -2.32 1.46
N LYS A 759 -12.14 -2.58 0.16
CA LYS A 759 -12.71 -3.81 -0.40
C LYS A 759 -11.66 -4.77 -0.90
N ASN A 760 -10.58 -4.27 -1.48
CA ASN A 760 -9.61 -5.09 -2.21
C ASN A 760 -8.15 -4.93 -1.74
N GLY A 761 -7.86 -3.98 -0.84
CA GLY A 761 -6.52 -3.73 -0.31
C GLY A 761 -5.54 -3.06 -1.27
N TRP A 762 -5.96 -2.68 -2.48
CA TRP A 762 -5.06 -2.05 -3.45
C TRP A 762 -4.53 -0.70 -2.96
N PRO A 763 -3.25 -0.39 -3.16
CA PRO A 763 -2.75 0.96 -2.91
C PRO A 763 -3.47 2.00 -3.79
N ILE A 764 -3.50 3.26 -3.37
CA ILE A 764 -4.10 4.34 -4.18
C ILE A 764 -3.06 4.92 -5.14
N VAL A 765 -1.89 5.27 -4.62
CA VAL A 765 -0.71 5.65 -5.40
C VAL A 765 0.09 4.38 -5.63
N ARG A 766 0.31 4.00 -6.89
CA ARG A 766 0.77 2.65 -7.25
C ARG A 766 2.03 2.71 -8.10
N PRO A 767 3.03 1.85 -7.83
CA PRO A 767 4.10 1.60 -8.79
C PRO A 767 3.53 1.14 -10.13
N MET A 768 4.18 1.52 -11.22
CA MET A 768 3.72 1.21 -12.57
C MET A 768 3.54 -0.31 -12.80
N TRP A 769 4.44 -1.14 -12.26
CA TRP A 769 4.38 -2.59 -12.41
C TRP A 769 3.09 -3.22 -11.85
N THR A 770 2.42 -2.58 -10.90
CA THR A 770 1.17 -3.13 -10.33
C THR A 770 0.03 -3.15 -11.36
N GLU A 771 -0.06 -2.12 -12.21
CA GLU A 771 -1.06 -2.01 -13.28
C GLU A 771 -0.59 -2.66 -14.58
N PHE A 772 0.73 -2.75 -14.78
CA PHE A 772 1.37 -3.30 -15.98
C PHE A 772 2.34 -4.44 -15.61
N PRO A 773 1.85 -5.55 -15.01
CA PRO A 773 2.69 -6.58 -14.37
C PRO A 773 3.52 -7.42 -15.34
N THR A 774 3.31 -7.28 -16.64
CA THR A 774 4.08 -8.00 -17.67
C THR A 774 5.10 -7.12 -18.37
N ASP A 775 5.09 -5.81 -18.12
CA ASP A 775 5.98 -4.84 -18.76
C ASP A 775 7.23 -4.62 -17.92
N THR A 776 8.30 -5.36 -18.25
CA THR A 776 9.53 -5.39 -17.47
C THR A 776 10.27 -4.05 -17.42
N ALA A 777 9.99 -3.12 -18.35
CA ALA A 777 10.58 -1.79 -18.34
C ALA A 777 10.09 -0.94 -17.15
N LEU A 778 8.93 -1.30 -16.57
CA LEU A 778 8.28 -0.56 -15.50
C LEU A 778 8.59 -1.06 -14.09
N PHE A 779 9.37 -2.13 -13.95
CA PHE A 779 9.60 -2.77 -12.65
C PHE A 779 10.49 -1.90 -11.73
N ASN A 780 11.40 -1.11 -12.31
CA ASN A 780 12.28 -0.18 -11.59
C ASN A 780 11.78 1.27 -11.61
N GLU A 781 10.60 1.52 -12.15
CA GLU A 781 10.12 2.88 -12.36
C GLU A 781 9.51 3.46 -11.07
N GLU A 782 10.13 4.53 -10.57
CA GLU A 782 9.78 5.20 -9.31
C GLU A 782 9.53 6.71 -9.48
N LYS A 783 9.78 7.26 -10.67
CA LYS A 783 9.60 8.68 -10.99
C LYS A 783 8.23 8.96 -11.60
N GLN A 784 7.66 8.00 -12.34
CA GLN A 784 6.25 8.00 -12.72
C GLN A 784 5.48 6.93 -11.96
N PHE A 785 4.21 7.21 -11.69
CA PHE A 785 3.35 6.33 -10.93
C PHE A 785 1.88 6.53 -11.30
N MET A 786 1.07 5.54 -10.96
CA MET A 786 -0.37 5.57 -11.16
C MET A 786 -1.08 6.12 -9.91
N ILE A 787 -2.16 6.88 -10.12
CA ILE A 787 -3.15 7.21 -9.10
C ILE A 787 -4.42 6.49 -9.49
N GLY A 788 -4.80 5.50 -8.68
CA GLY A 788 -5.76 4.47 -9.06
C GLY A 788 -5.40 3.82 -10.40
N ARG A 789 -6.39 3.37 -11.15
CA ARG A 789 -6.18 2.73 -12.47
C ARG A 789 -6.16 3.70 -13.66
N CYS A 790 -6.50 4.97 -13.45
CA CYS A 790 -6.87 5.89 -14.54
C CYS A 790 -5.93 7.07 -14.73
N LEU A 791 -5.24 7.54 -13.70
CA LEU A 791 -4.37 8.70 -13.81
C LEU A 791 -2.91 8.26 -13.68
N MET A 792 -2.02 8.83 -14.49
CA MET A 792 -0.59 8.61 -14.42
C MET A 792 0.13 9.96 -14.31
N ALA A 793 0.97 10.12 -13.31
CA ALA A 793 1.75 11.33 -13.10
C ALA A 793 3.24 11.05 -13.29
N ARG A 794 3.97 12.01 -13.88
CA ARG A 794 5.43 12.06 -13.91
C ARG A 794 5.91 13.47 -13.52
N PRO A 795 5.75 13.89 -12.26
CA PRO A 795 6.18 15.22 -11.84
C PRO A 795 7.69 15.42 -11.99
N VAL A 796 8.12 16.68 -12.07
CA VAL A 796 9.54 17.07 -12.07
C VAL A 796 10.09 17.00 -10.65
N THR A 797 11.24 16.35 -10.49
CA THR A 797 11.88 16.11 -9.19
C THR A 797 13.35 16.52 -9.17
N GLU A 798 13.81 17.21 -10.22
CA GLU A 798 15.18 17.69 -10.38
C GLU A 798 15.18 19.19 -10.75
N PRO A 799 16.20 19.97 -10.35
CA PRO A 799 16.27 21.41 -10.60
C PRO A 799 16.47 21.74 -12.08
N GLY A 800 15.78 22.78 -12.56
CA GLY A 800 15.99 23.33 -13.90
C GLY A 800 15.52 22.46 -15.06
N GLU A 801 14.77 21.38 -14.81
CA GLU A 801 14.26 20.51 -15.87
C GLU A 801 13.17 21.19 -16.71
N SER A 802 13.50 21.48 -17.97
CA SER A 802 12.58 22.04 -18.96
C SER A 802 11.78 20.98 -19.72
N SER A 803 12.14 19.71 -19.61
CA SER A 803 11.37 18.59 -20.15
C SER A 803 11.69 17.28 -19.43
N VAL A 804 10.73 16.35 -19.40
CA VAL A 804 10.92 14.98 -18.88
C VAL A 804 10.55 13.94 -19.93
N HIS A 805 11.13 12.75 -19.80
CA HIS A 805 10.72 11.56 -20.55
C HIS A 805 9.64 10.84 -19.74
N VAL A 806 8.54 10.49 -20.41
CA VAL A 806 7.41 9.75 -19.84
C VAL A 806 7.22 8.49 -20.66
N TYR A 807 7.27 7.32 -20.02
CA TYR A 807 6.93 6.06 -20.65
C TYR A 807 5.42 5.81 -20.54
N LEU A 808 4.74 5.76 -21.67
CA LEU A 808 3.32 5.43 -21.76
C LEU A 808 3.19 3.94 -22.08
N PRO A 809 2.73 3.09 -21.15
CA PRO A 809 2.64 1.65 -21.36
C PRO A 809 1.38 1.23 -22.12
N ASP A 810 1.33 -0.06 -22.44
CA ASP A 810 0.20 -0.79 -23.04
C ASP A 810 -0.16 -0.40 -24.48
N GLU A 811 0.03 -1.35 -25.41
CA GLU A 811 -0.24 -1.22 -26.84
C GLU A 811 -1.72 -1.01 -27.19
N LYS A 812 -2.60 -1.41 -26.28
CA LYS A 812 -4.05 -1.29 -26.40
C LYS A 812 -4.58 -0.02 -25.74
N SER A 813 -3.72 0.71 -25.02
CA SER A 813 -4.07 1.97 -24.38
C SER A 813 -3.72 3.16 -25.26
N GLU A 814 -4.59 4.15 -25.22
CA GLU A 814 -4.33 5.51 -25.65
C GLU A 814 -4.31 6.38 -24.40
N TRP A 815 -3.38 7.32 -24.30
CA TRP A 815 -3.20 8.17 -23.13
C TRP A 815 -3.48 9.62 -23.50
N TYR A 816 -4.24 10.33 -22.68
CA TYR A 816 -4.61 11.72 -22.95
C TYR A 816 -3.91 12.62 -21.97
N ASP A 817 -3.17 13.62 -22.45
CA ASP A 817 -2.62 14.67 -21.58
C ASP A 817 -3.77 15.41 -20.90
N TRP A 818 -3.74 15.49 -19.57
CA TRP A 818 -4.86 15.97 -18.75
C TRP A 818 -5.28 17.40 -19.07
N PHE A 819 -4.33 18.26 -19.48
CA PHE A 819 -4.58 19.69 -19.68
C PHE A 819 -4.91 20.03 -21.13
N THR A 820 -4.20 19.41 -22.08
CA THR A 820 -4.39 19.67 -23.51
C THR A 820 -5.49 18.81 -24.11
N HIS A 821 -5.76 17.65 -23.50
CA HIS A 821 -6.65 16.58 -23.96
C HIS A 821 -6.20 15.88 -25.26
N ILE A 822 -4.95 16.07 -25.66
CA ILE A 822 -4.41 15.44 -26.86
C ILE A 822 -4.12 13.96 -26.58
N PRO A 823 -4.60 13.04 -27.43
CA PRO A 823 -4.29 11.61 -27.32
C PRO A 823 -2.85 11.29 -27.76
N ILE A 824 -2.27 10.30 -27.12
CA ILE A 824 -0.92 9.77 -27.36
C ILE A 824 -0.99 8.25 -27.27
N VAL A 825 -0.56 7.56 -28.33
CA VAL A 825 -0.66 6.09 -28.42
C VAL A 825 0.50 5.43 -27.69
N GLY A 826 0.20 4.44 -26.83
CA GLY A 826 1.19 3.54 -26.23
C GLY A 826 1.46 2.26 -27.06
N PRO A 827 2.57 1.52 -26.79
CA PRO A 827 3.58 1.84 -25.81
C PRO A 827 4.66 2.78 -26.39
N GLY A 828 5.28 3.62 -25.57
CA GLY A 828 6.40 4.44 -26.03
C GLY A 828 6.83 5.52 -25.05
N VAL A 829 8.06 6.03 -25.25
CA VAL A 829 8.57 7.18 -24.51
C VAL A 829 8.19 8.47 -25.25
N VAL A 830 7.60 9.42 -24.53
CA VAL A 830 7.35 10.77 -25.03
C VAL A 830 8.12 11.80 -24.22
N GLN A 831 8.66 12.80 -24.91
CA GLN A 831 9.28 13.96 -24.27
C GLN A 831 8.21 15.02 -24.02
N VAL A 832 8.04 15.42 -22.76
CA VAL A 832 7.02 16.37 -22.33
C VAL A 832 7.73 17.63 -21.83
N ALA A 833 7.41 18.78 -22.41
CA ALA A 833 7.90 20.06 -21.89
C ALA A 833 7.33 20.31 -20.49
N THR A 834 8.17 20.80 -19.58
CA THR A 834 7.85 21.03 -18.17
C THR A 834 8.17 22.47 -17.75
N PRO A 835 7.56 23.50 -18.36
CA PRO A 835 7.57 24.83 -17.75
C PRO A 835 6.97 24.74 -16.33
N LEU A 836 7.23 25.75 -15.49
CA LEU A 836 6.95 25.67 -14.06
C LEU A 836 5.44 25.48 -13.77
N GLU A 837 4.56 25.93 -14.65
CA GLU A 837 3.11 25.75 -14.58
C GLU A 837 2.60 24.36 -15.01
N LYS A 838 3.40 23.57 -15.73
CA LYS A 838 2.97 22.29 -16.29
C LYS A 838 3.35 21.11 -15.40
N ILE A 839 2.35 20.28 -15.12
CA ILE A 839 2.49 18.98 -14.47
C ILE A 839 2.29 17.89 -15.54
N PRO A 840 3.24 16.98 -15.79
CA PRO A 840 2.99 15.81 -16.63
C PRO A 840 1.97 14.87 -15.96
N LEU A 841 0.71 14.97 -16.40
CA LEU A 841 -0.43 14.19 -15.92
C LEU A 841 -1.22 13.68 -17.11
N PHE A 842 -1.52 12.38 -17.10
CA PHE A 842 -2.20 11.68 -18.18
C PHE A 842 -3.41 10.92 -17.64
N VAL A 843 -4.48 10.84 -18.43
CA VAL A 843 -5.59 9.91 -18.19
C VAL A 843 -5.53 8.77 -19.19
N ARG A 844 -5.64 7.54 -18.69
CA ARG A 844 -5.64 6.32 -19.49
C ARG A 844 -6.96 6.20 -20.26
N GLY A 845 -6.88 5.85 -21.53
CA GLY A 845 -8.02 5.53 -22.38
C GLY A 845 -8.75 4.29 -21.84
N GLY A 846 -10.07 4.32 -21.90
CA GLY A 846 -10.93 3.34 -21.25
C GLY A 846 -11.38 3.76 -19.85
N CYS A 847 -11.04 4.95 -19.36
CA CYS A 847 -11.41 5.43 -18.04
C CYS A 847 -12.44 6.57 -18.03
N ILE A 848 -13.28 6.56 -16.99
CA ILE A 848 -14.16 7.66 -16.61
C ILE A 848 -13.73 8.17 -15.22
N VAL A 849 -13.29 9.42 -15.14
CA VAL A 849 -12.80 10.07 -13.93
C VAL A 849 -13.81 11.13 -13.46
N PRO A 850 -14.44 10.95 -12.29
CA PRO A 850 -15.31 11.97 -11.71
C PRO A 850 -14.49 13.08 -11.04
N ILE A 851 -14.82 14.33 -11.34
CA ILE A 851 -14.19 15.52 -10.74
C ILE A 851 -15.24 16.53 -10.26
N LYS A 852 -14.82 17.50 -9.45
CA LYS A 852 -15.59 18.70 -9.09
C LYS A 852 -14.91 19.93 -9.63
N GLU A 853 -15.62 20.73 -10.43
CA GLU A 853 -15.04 21.95 -11.02
C GLU A 853 -15.37 23.21 -10.23
N ARG A 854 -16.35 23.14 -9.34
CA ARG A 854 -16.75 24.25 -8.49
C ARG A 854 -15.80 24.33 -7.30
N MET A 855 -14.75 25.13 -7.44
CA MET A 855 -13.80 25.35 -6.37
C MET A 855 -14.48 26.07 -5.19
N ARG A 856 -14.31 25.51 -4.00
CA ARG A 856 -14.71 26.08 -2.71
C ARG A 856 -13.48 26.27 -1.85
N ARG A 857 -13.64 26.83 -0.65
CA ARG A 857 -12.53 27.08 0.29
C ARG A 857 -12.06 25.85 1.07
N SER A 858 -12.88 24.79 1.14
CA SER A 858 -12.59 23.50 1.78
C SER A 858 -13.43 22.39 1.13
N SER A 859 -13.07 21.12 1.35
CA SER A 859 -13.77 19.99 0.72
C SER A 859 -15.16 19.77 1.30
N GLY A 860 -15.35 20.04 2.60
CA GLY A 860 -16.67 19.94 3.25
C GLY A 860 -17.74 20.80 2.57
N LEU A 861 -17.36 21.98 2.08
CA LEU A 861 -18.28 22.89 1.38
C LEU A 861 -18.52 22.51 -0.09
N SER A 862 -17.62 21.74 -0.70
CA SER A 862 -17.83 21.21 -2.05
C SER A 862 -18.44 19.80 -2.06
N HIS A 863 -18.61 19.14 -0.90
CA HIS A 863 -19.03 17.74 -0.82
C HIS A 863 -20.35 17.45 -1.55
N GLN A 864 -21.29 18.40 -1.52
CA GLN A 864 -22.60 18.32 -2.18
C GLN A 864 -22.66 19.00 -3.55
N ASP A 865 -21.55 19.59 -4.04
CA ASP A 865 -21.51 20.18 -5.37
C ASP A 865 -21.61 19.11 -6.47
N PRO A 866 -22.10 19.47 -7.67
CA PRO A 866 -22.17 18.56 -8.81
C PRO A 866 -20.82 18.08 -9.31
N PHE A 867 -20.87 16.97 -10.05
CA PHE A 867 -19.72 16.33 -10.68
C PHE A 867 -19.63 16.63 -12.17
N THR A 868 -18.41 16.65 -12.65
CA THR A 868 -18.04 16.54 -14.07
C THR A 868 -17.45 15.15 -14.30
N LEU A 869 -17.86 14.45 -15.37
CA LEU A 869 -17.26 13.18 -15.78
C LEU A 869 -16.27 13.44 -16.93
N ILE A 870 -14.99 13.15 -16.71
CA ILE A 870 -13.96 13.13 -17.76
C ILE A 870 -13.86 11.69 -18.28
N MET A 871 -14.31 11.45 -19.49
CA MET A 871 -14.36 10.14 -20.13
C MET A 871 -13.27 10.08 -21.21
N ALA A 872 -12.18 9.39 -20.93
CA ALA A 872 -11.14 9.09 -21.90
C ALA A 872 -11.47 7.78 -22.60
N LEU A 873 -11.81 7.81 -23.88
CA LEU A 873 -12.13 6.59 -24.62
C LEU A 873 -10.87 5.75 -24.85
N ASN A 874 -11.04 4.43 -24.98
CA ASN A 874 -9.97 3.53 -25.40
C ASN A 874 -9.50 3.86 -26.83
N LYS A 875 -8.42 3.22 -27.26
CA LYS A 875 -7.80 3.41 -28.60
C LYS A 875 -8.78 3.29 -29.78
N ASP A 876 -9.81 2.46 -29.64
CA ASP A 876 -10.82 2.25 -30.69
C ASP A 876 -11.94 3.31 -30.66
N GLY A 877 -12.00 4.17 -29.63
CA GLY A 877 -13.07 5.15 -29.42
C GLY A 877 -14.41 4.52 -29.02
N THR A 878 -14.40 3.28 -28.53
CA THR A 878 -15.60 2.44 -28.32
C THR A 878 -15.95 2.23 -26.87
N PHE A 879 -15.02 2.41 -25.93
CA PHE A 879 -15.21 1.99 -24.55
C PHE A 879 -14.57 2.93 -23.53
N ALA A 880 -15.26 3.17 -22.42
CA ALA A 880 -14.67 3.69 -21.18
C ALA A 880 -15.51 3.26 -19.97
N ASN A 881 -14.90 3.09 -18.80
CA ASN A 881 -15.65 2.86 -17.56
C ASN A 881 -15.04 3.55 -16.35
N GLY A 882 -15.83 3.73 -15.30
CA GLY A 882 -15.40 4.36 -14.06
C GLY A 882 -16.40 4.17 -12.95
N THR A 883 -15.97 4.47 -11.74
CA THR A 883 -16.75 4.34 -10.52
C THR A 883 -16.80 5.67 -9.80
N LEU A 884 -17.87 5.88 -9.02
CA LEU A 884 -18.01 7.02 -8.11
C LEU A 884 -18.68 6.59 -6.83
N TYR A 885 -17.95 6.72 -5.73
CA TYR A 885 -18.46 6.52 -4.38
C TYR A 885 -18.83 7.85 -3.71
N LEU A 886 -19.93 7.86 -2.98
CA LEU A 886 -20.40 9.02 -2.21
C LEU A 886 -21.16 8.60 -0.95
N ASP A 887 -20.79 9.15 0.20
CA ASP A 887 -21.49 9.07 1.49
C ASP A 887 -21.54 10.46 2.14
N ASP A 888 -21.73 10.55 3.46
CA ASP A 888 -21.69 11.83 4.19
C ASP A 888 -20.29 12.43 4.39
N GLY A 889 -19.24 11.67 4.08
CA GLY A 889 -17.86 12.12 4.20
C GLY A 889 -17.28 12.12 5.62
N ASP A 890 -18.02 11.73 6.65
CA ASP A 890 -17.57 11.89 8.05
C ASP A 890 -17.90 10.68 8.95
N SER A 891 -19.08 10.07 8.80
CA SER A 891 -19.59 9.08 9.75
C SER A 891 -19.34 7.63 9.34
N TYR A 892 -19.68 6.69 10.23
CA TYR A 892 -19.73 5.26 9.93
C TYR A 892 -21.04 4.79 9.29
N GLU A 893 -22.00 5.67 8.98
CA GLU A 893 -23.29 5.28 8.42
C GLU A 893 -23.18 4.58 7.06
N TYR A 894 -22.06 4.75 6.34
CA TYR A 894 -21.78 3.96 5.14
C TYR A 894 -21.75 2.44 5.41
N LYS A 895 -21.36 2.01 6.63
CA LYS A 895 -21.45 0.59 7.05
C LYS A 895 -22.89 0.10 7.16
N ASN A 896 -23.85 1.01 7.37
CA ASN A 896 -25.28 0.75 7.44
C ASN A 896 -25.99 0.97 6.08
N GLY A 897 -25.24 0.99 4.97
CA GLY A 897 -25.80 1.18 3.63
C GLY A 897 -26.10 2.64 3.27
N LYS A 898 -25.64 3.63 4.07
CA LYS A 898 -25.85 5.07 3.78
C LYS A 898 -24.79 5.66 2.86
N TYR A 899 -24.75 5.15 1.64
CA TYR A 899 -23.87 5.63 0.58
C TYR A 899 -24.49 5.31 -0.78
N LEU A 900 -23.82 5.78 -1.82
CA LEU A 900 -24.08 5.45 -3.21
C LEU A 900 -22.76 5.06 -3.86
N TYR A 901 -22.82 4.01 -4.67
CA TYR A 901 -21.67 3.51 -5.41
C TYR A 901 -22.10 3.24 -6.84
N GLN A 902 -21.73 4.14 -7.74
CA GLN A 902 -22.18 4.16 -9.13
C GLN A 902 -21.07 3.66 -10.04
N TYR A 903 -21.45 2.84 -11.01
CA TYR A 903 -20.60 2.40 -12.10
C TYR A 903 -21.08 3.04 -13.40
N PHE A 904 -20.18 3.76 -14.05
CA PHE A 904 -20.38 4.37 -15.36
C PHE A 904 -19.71 3.51 -16.42
N VAL A 905 -20.40 3.27 -17.53
CA VAL A 905 -19.85 2.59 -18.70
C VAL A 905 -20.30 3.29 -19.97
N TYR A 906 -19.33 3.60 -20.81
CA TYR A 906 -19.56 4.03 -22.18
C TYR A 906 -19.27 2.87 -23.13
N SER A 907 -20.22 2.62 -24.02
CA SER A 907 -20.09 1.69 -25.13
C SER A 907 -20.52 2.37 -26.42
N GLY A 908 -19.72 2.28 -27.47
CA GLY A 908 -20.00 2.89 -28.76
C GLY A 908 -19.41 2.15 -29.94
N ASP A 909 -19.83 2.53 -31.12
CA ASP A 909 -19.37 2.05 -32.41
C ASP A 909 -19.25 3.22 -33.41
N LYS A 910 -18.98 2.90 -34.69
CA LYS A 910 -18.87 3.89 -35.77
C LYS A 910 -20.19 4.60 -36.12
N LYS A 911 -21.32 4.27 -35.49
CA LYS A 911 -22.68 4.79 -35.78
C LYS A 911 -23.36 5.46 -34.58
N SER A 912 -23.04 5.06 -33.36
CA SER A 912 -23.62 5.59 -32.14
C SER A 912 -22.78 5.31 -30.89
N GLY A 913 -23.03 6.04 -29.81
CA GLY A 913 -22.40 5.83 -28.50
C GLY A 913 -23.43 5.94 -27.37
N SER A 914 -23.18 5.25 -26.26
CA SER A 914 -24.07 5.19 -25.10
C SER A 914 -23.29 5.24 -23.80
N LEU A 915 -23.51 6.28 -22.98
CA LEU A 915 -23.07 6.29 -21.57
C LEU A 915 -24.22 5.81 -20.67
N MET A 916 -23.97 4.77 -19.88
CA MET A 916 -24.87 4.23 -18.89
C MET A 916 -24.30 4.39 -17.48
N SER A 917 -25.19 4.56 -16.51
CA SER A 917 -24.87 4.51 -15.07
C SER A 917 -25.70 3.44 -14.39
N THR A 918 -25.06 2.64 -13.54
CA THR A 918 -25.69 1.55 -12.80
C THR A 918 -25.27 1.61 -11.33
N THR A 919 -26.23 1.46 -10.42
CA THR A 919 -25.92 1.32 -8.99
C THR A 919 -25.30 -0.05 -8.72
N MET A 920 -24.09 -0.07 -8.15
CA MET A 920 -23.39 -1.31 -7.83
C MET A 920 -23.99 -1.99 -6.60
N HIS A 921 -24.57 -1.22 -5.69
CA HIS A 921 -25.20 -1.72 -4.46
C HIS A 921 -26.65 -1.19 -4.36
N PRO A 922 -27.64 -1.87 -4.99
CA PRO A 922 -29.03 -1.41 -5.08
C PRO A 922 -29.72 -1.20 -3.72
N ASN A 923 -29.27 -1.88 -2.68
CA ASN A 923 -29.82 -1.78 -1.33
C ASN A 923 -29.25 -0.59 -0.53
N ALA A 924 -28.17 0.04 -1.02
CA ALA A 924 -27.59 1.23 -0.41
C ALA A 924 -28.36 2.48 -0.85
N ASN A 925 -28.59 3.41 0.07
CA ASN A 925 -29.25 4.68 -0.22
C ASN A 925 -28.60 5.84 0.51
N TYR A 926 -28.43 6.95 -0.19
CA TYR A 926 -27.94 8.19 0.40
C TYR A 926 -28.62 9.38 -0.27
N ASN A 927 -29.22 10.26 0.53
CA ASN A 927 -29.86 11.45 0.01
C ASN A 927 -28.79 12.52 -0.24
N THR A 928 -28.69 13.00 -1.47
CA THR A 928 -27.67 13.96 -1.87
C THR A 928 -28.22 14.97 -2.88
N ASN A 929 -27.70 16.19 -2.80
CA ASN A 929 -27.99 17.25 -3.76
C ASN A 929 -27.01 17.22 -4.95
N ALA A 930 -26.00 16.36 -4.91
CA ALA A 930 -25.04 16.21 -5.99
C ALA A 930 -25.72 15.65 -7.26
N TRP A 931 -25.23 16.07 -8.43
CA TRP A 931 -25.75 15.68 -9.73
C TRP A 931 -24.64 15.77 -10.79
N ILE A 932 -24.85 15.22 -11.98
CA ILE A 932 -23.87 15.33 -13.07
C ILE A 932 -24.15 16.62 -13.86
N GLU A 933 -23.25 17.61 -13.77
CA GLU A 933 -23.42 18.90 -14.46
C GLU A 933 -22.74 18.99 -15.82
N LYS A 934 -21.71 18.16 -16.05
CA LYS A 934 -20.96 18.15 -17.29
C LYS A 934 -20.38 16.77 -17.59
N ILE A 935 -20.35 16.43 -18.87
CA ILE A 935 -19.65 15.24 -19.37
C ILE A 935 -18.69 15.70 -20.46
N VAL A 936 -17.43 15.30 -20.36
CA VAL A 936 -16.39 15.55 -21.35
C VAL A 936 -15.92 14.22 -21.88
N ILE A 937 -16.02 13.99 -23.18
CA ILE A 937 -15.60 12.75 -23.85
C ILE A 937 -14.38 13.07 -24.72
N LEU A 938 -13.27 12.39 -24.46
CA LEU A 938 -12.00 12.51 -25.20
C LEU A 938 -11.85 11.34 -26.17
N GLY A 939 -11.29 11.58 -27.36
CA GLY A 939 -11.02 10.52 -28.35
C GLY A 939 -12.23 10.11 -29.18
N LEU A 940 -13.26 10.95 -29.23
CA LEU A 940 -14.48 10.65 -29.94
C LEU A 940 -14.30 10.95 -31.43
N GLN A 941 -14.12 9.89 -32.24
CA GLN A 941 -13.68 9.99 -33.63
C GLN A 941 -14.69 10.64 -34.61
N PHE A 942 -15.93 10.84 -34.19
CA PHE A 942 -17.02 11.30 -35.06
C PHE A 942 -17.72 12.53 -34.45
N TYR A 943 -18.41 13.31 -35.29
CA TYR A 943 -19.15 14.53 -34.89
C TYR A 943 -20.64 14.23 -34.64
N PRO A 944 -21.19 14.44 -33.43
CA PRO A 944 -22.51 13.90 -33.11
C PRO A 944 -23.57 14.80 -33.72
N THR A 945 -24.61 14.22 -34.31
CA THR A 945 -25.75 15.01 -34.81
C THR A 945 -26.64 15.46 -33.68
N ASP A 946 -26.88 14.55 -32.73
CA ASP A 946 -27.77 14.75 -31.60
C ASP A 946 -27.24 13.98 -30.39
N VAL A 947 -27.49 14.56 -29.22
CA VAL A 947 -27.23 13.96 -27.91
C VAL A 947 -28.53 13.97 -27.14
N HIS A 948 -28.93 12.81 -26.63
CA HIS A 948 -30.14 12.67 -25.83
C HIS A 948 -29.81 12.08 -24.47
N VAL A 949 -30.48 12.53 -23.41
CA VAL A 949 -30.51 11.86 -22.12
C VAL A 949 -31.87 11.21 -21.91
N PHE A 950 -31.84 9.97 -21.46
CA PHE A 950 -33.01 9.19 -21.05
C PHE A 950 -32.97 9.07 -19.53
N ARG A 951 -34.04 9.50 -18.85
CA ARG A 951 -34.20 9.31 -17.39
C ARG A 951 -35.11 8.11 -17.13
N ALA A 952 -35.50 7.90 -15.87
CA ALA A 952 -36.40 6.83 -15.45
C ALA A 952 -37.75 6.79 -16.22
N ASP A 953 -38.19 7.93 -16.76
CA ASP A 953 -39.39 8.06 -17.58
C ASP A 953 -39.18 7.62 -19.05
N TYR A 954 -37.93 7.31 -19.43
CA TYR A 954 -37.49 6.97 -20.79
C TYR A 954 -37.84 8.03 -21.85
N VAL A 955 -38.17 9.26 -21.43
CA VAL A 955 -38.47 10.36 -22.35
C VAL A 955 -37.15 10.98 -22.82
N PRO A 956 -36.84 10.97 -24.13
CA PRO A 956 -35.61 11.55 -24.63
C PRO A 956 -35.61 13.07 -24.47
N LYS A 957 -34.71 13.60 -23.64
CA LYS A 957 -34.42 15.04 -23.59
C LYS A 957 -33.16 15.32 -24.42
N LYS A 958 -33.30 16.14 -25.47
CA LYS A 958 -32.15 16.59 -26.26
C LYS A 958 -31.24 17.49 -25.43
N LEU A 959 -29.93 17.27 -25.51
CA LEU A 959 -28.90 18.03 -24.81
C LEU A 959 -28.09 18.88 -25.80
N ASN A 960 -27.65 20.05 -25.31
CA ASN A 960 -26.70 20.88 -26.03
C ASN A 960 -25.27 20.36 -25.79
N PHE A 961 -24.46 20.40 -26.84
CA PHE A 961 -23.08 19.99 -26.79
C PHE A 961 -22.19 20.89 -27.65
N VAL A 962 -20.89 20.85 -27.36
CA VAL A 962 -19.84 21.46 -28.17
C VAL A 962 -18.85 20.36 -28.54
N PHE A 963 -18.48 20.28 -29.81
CA PHE A 963 -17.48 19.33 -30.28
C PHE A 963 -16.27 20.08 -30.85
N ASP A 964 -15.08 19.74 -30.36
CA ASP A 964 -13.80 20.24 -30.84
C ASP A 964 -13.19 19.18 -31.78
N ASN A 965 -13.21 19.47 -33.08
CA ASN A 965 -12.66 18.58 -34.12
C ASN A 965 -11.14 18.42 -34.04
N GLN A 966 -10.41 19.39 -33.48
CA GLN A 966 -8.95 19.29 -33.40
C GLN A 966 -8.52 18.35 -32.27
N LYS A 967 -9.28 18.35 -31.17
CA LYS A 967 -9.03 17.52 -29.99
C LYS A 967 -9.83 16.22 -29.96
N MET A 968 -10.73 16.02 -30.93
CA MET A 968 -11.70 14.92 -30.95
C MET A 968 -12.48 14.84 -29.62
N MET A 969 -12.94 16.00 -29.15
CA MET A 969 -13.49 16.16 -27.80
C MET A 969 -14.94 16.65 -27.84
N LEU A 970 -15.84 15.93 -27.15
CA LEU A 970 -17.23 16.33 -26.96
C LEU A 970 -17.44 16.86 -25.53
N THR A 971 -18.04 18.03 -25.39
CA THR A 971 -18.49 18.56 -24.11
C THR A 971 -20.01 18.69 -24.09
N ILE A 972 -20.66 17.96 -23.18
CA ILE A 972 -22.10 18.03 -22.94
C ILE A 972 -22.31 18.80 -21.63
N ARG A 973 -23.09 19.89 -21.69
CA ARG A 973 -23.38 20.72 -20.51
C ARG A 973 -24.80 20.51 -20.02
N LYS A 974 -24.99 20.55 -18.70
CA LYS A 974 -26.28 20.45 -18.02
C LYS A 974 -27.11 19.21 -18.45
N PRO A 975 -26.56 17.98 -18.35
CA PRO A 975 -27.41 16.80 -18.49
C PRO A 975 -28.48 16.74 -17.38
N GLU A 976 -28.25 17.44 -16.25
CA GLU A 976 -29.22 17.63 -15.16
C GLU A 976 -29.72 16.31 -14.58
N VAL A 977 -28.87 15.28 -14.59
CA VAL A 977 -29.19 13.95 -14.07
C VAL A 977 -28.94 13.99 -12.56
N PRO A 978 -29.98 14.01 -11.71
CA PRO A 978 -29.77 14.00 -10.28
C PRO A 978 -29.20 12.64 -9.88
N TYR A 979 -28.24 12.63 -8.96
CA TYR A 979 -27.56 11.40 -8.58
C TYR A 979 -28.51 10.40 -7.90
N LEU A 980 -29.59 10.88 -7.27
CA LEU A 980 -30.68 10.06 -6.73
C LEU A 980 -31.43 9.23 -7.81
N PHE A 981 -31.51 9.70 -9.06
CA PHE A 981 -32.15 8.96 -10.16
C PHE A 981 -31.25 7.87 -10.74
N LEU A 982 -29.94 7.93 -10.51
CA LEU A 982 -28.99 6.85 -10.83
C LEU A 982 -29.06 5.69 -9.83
N ALA A 983 -29.65 5.91 -8.65
CA ALA A 983 -29.81 4.90 -7.62
C ALA A 983 -30.95 3.89 -7.91
N CYS A 984 -31.86 4.20 -8.84
CA CYS A 984 -33.02 3.35 -9.13
C CYS A 984 -33.29 3.05 -10.61
N ASN A 985 -32.66 3.70 -11.60
CA ASN A 985 -32.91 3.42 -13.01
C ASN A 985 -31.71 3.72 -13.93
N ILE A 986 -31.63 2.99 -15.05
CA ILE A 986 -30.67 3.19 -16.14
C ILE A 986 -30.84 4.61 -16.70
N VAL A 987 -29.80 5.44 -16.61
CA VAL A 987 -29.71 6.68 -17.39
C VAL A 987 -28.80 6.43 -18.57
N THR A 988 -29.36 6.53 -19.78
CA THR A 988 -28.63 6.34 -21.03
C THR A 988 -28.43 7.69 -21.70
N VAL A 989 -27.21 8.02 -22.11
CA VAL A 989 -26.94 9.16 -23.01
C VAL A 989 -26.58 8.63 -24.39
N ILE A 990 -27.42 8.82 -25.40
CA ILE A 990 -27.20 8.29 -26.77
C ILE A 990 -26.67 9.39 -27.72
N LEU A 991 -25.58 9.08 -28.42
CA LEU A 991 -24.95 9.86 -29.50
C LEU A 991 -25.26 9.23 -30.87
N LYS A 992 -25.58 10.00 -31.92
CA LYS A 992 -25.82 9.50 -33.31
C LYS A 992 -24.92 10.19 -34.35
N TRP A 993 -24.46 9.45 -35.38
CA TRP A 993 -23.66 9.96 -36.52
C TRP A 993 -24.38 9.78 -37.88
N ARG A 994 -24.13 10.62 -38.90
CA ARG A 994 -24.85 10.58 -40.19
C ARG A 994 -24.06 9.93 -41.35
N ASN A 995 -24.70 8.98 -42.03
CA ASN A 995 -24.73 8.83 -43.49
C ASN A 995 -26.09 8.17 -43.84
N GLY A 996 -26.99 8.91 -44.51
CA GLY A 996 -28.31 8.42 -44.95
C GLY A 996 -29.50 8.91 -44.12
N LEU A 997 -30.68 8.96 -44.75
CA LEU A 997 -31.91 9.63 -44.30
C LEU A 997 -32.36 9.32 -42.86
N SER A 998 -32.95 10.35 -42.26
CA SER A 998 -33.65 10.35 -40.99
C SER A 998 -34.67 9.22 -40.87
N SER A 999 -34.40 8.28 -39.96
CA SER A 999 -35.42 7.54 -39.24
C SER A 999 -34.93 7.38 -37.80
N LEU A 1000 -35.80 7.67 -36.83
CA LEU A 1000 -35.58 7.34 -35.44
C LEU A 1000 -35.63 5.81 -35.34
N VAL A 1001 -34.50 5.13 -35.61
CA VAL A 1001 -34.43 3.67 -35.42
C VAL A 1001 -34.35 3.43 -33.91
N MET A 1002 -35.47 3.07 -33.30
CA MET A 1002 -35.51 2.30 -32.06
C MET A 1002 -34.87 0.95 -32.38
N ARG A 1003 -33.54 0.83 -32.22
CA ARG A 1003 -32.92 -0.48 -32.18
C ARG A 1003 -33.27 -1.10 -30.85
N LYS A 1004 -34.03 -2.19 -30.91
CA LYS A 1004 -34.25 -3.15 -29.82
C LYS A 1004 -32.86 -3.49 -29.25
N SER A 1005 -32.58 -2.97 -28.07
CA SER A 1005 -31.33 -3.19 -27.34
C SER A 1005 -31.21 -4.68 -27.01
N GLU A 1006 -29.98 -5.20 -26.97
CA GLU A 1006 -29.62 -6.49 -26.33
C GLU A 1006 -30.18 -6.61 -24.90
N ASN A 1007 -30.60 -5.49 -24.28
CA ASN A 1007 -31.35 -5.47 -23.02
C ASN A 1007 -32.74 -6.12 -23.09
N ILE A 1008 -33.32 -6.36 -24.27
CA ILE A 1008 -34.56 -7.15 -24.34
C ILE A 1008 -34.29 -8.60 -23.95
N ASP A 1009 -33.10 -9.16 -24.18
CA ASP A 1009 -32.81 -10.54 -23.75
C ASP A 1009 -32.67 -10.64 -22.23
N CYS A 1010 -32.12 -9.60 -21.57
CA CYS A 1010 -32.07 -9.51 -20.11
C CYS A 1010 -33.46 -9.24 -19.49
N ILE A 1011 -34.27 -8.38 -20.10
CA ILE A 1011 -35.65 -8.12 -19.66
C ILE A 1011 -36.53 -9.36 -19.93
N MET A 1012 -36.36 -10.04 -21.06
CA MET A 1012 -37.07 -11.29 -21.38
C MET A 1012 -36.65 -12.41 -20.45
N SER A 1013 -35.38 -12.54 -20.05
CA SER A 1013 -34.98 -13.57 -19.06
C SER A 1013 -35.70 -13.37 -17.72
N VAL A 1014 -35.80 -12.13 -17.24
CA VAL A 1014 -36.49 -11.76 -15.99
C VAL A 1014 -38.01 -11.92 -16.10
N VAL A 1015 -38.59 -11.69 -17.28
CA VAL A 1015 -40.04 -11.88 -17.53
C VAL A 1015 -40.39 -13.37 -17.70
N LEU A 1016 -39.56 -14.15 -18.39
CA LEU A 1016 -39.75 -15.58 -18.64
C LEU A 1016 -39.56 -16.44 -17.37
N GLU A 1017 -38.73 -16.01 -16.42
CA GLU A 1017 -38.65 -16.63 -15.09
C GLU A 1017 -39.98 -16.59 -14.32
N LYS A 1018 -40.83 -15.61 -14.62
CA LYS A 1018 -42.11 -15.38 -13.92
C LYS A 1018 -43.32 -16.00 -14.63
N CYS A 1019 -43.14 -16.60 -15.81
CA CYS A 1019 -44.21 -17.20 -16.60
C CYS A 1019 -44.45 -18.67 -16.23
N GLN A 1020 -45.68 -19.17 -16.42
CA GLN A 1020 -46.00 -20.58 -16.21
C GLN A 1020 -45.32 -21.42 -17.31
N LYS A 1021 -44.55 -22.44 -16.92
CA LYS A 1021 -43.79 -23.29 -17.85
C LYS A 1021 -44.43 -24.66 -18.02
N ILE A 1022 -44.49 -25.13 -19.25
CA ILE A 1022 -44.97 -26.44 -19.67
C ILE A 1022 -43.83 -27.16 -20.35
N PHE A 1023 -43.73 -28.46 -20.10
CA PHE A 1023 -42.62 -29.27 -20.55
C PHE A 1023 -43.13 -30.50 -21.28
N ILE A 1024 -42.76 -30.63 -22.55
CA ILE A 1024 -43.01 -31.85 -23.32
C ILE A 1024 -41.74 -32.68 -23.21
N HIS A 1025 -41.80 -33.73 -22.41
CA HIS A 1025 -40.63 -34.54 -22.10
C HIS A 1025 -40.25 -35.44 -23.28
N ARG A 1026 -38.97 -35.78 -23.34
CA ARG A 1026 -38.45 -36.81 -24.24
C ARG A 1026 -39.05 -38.18 -23.90
N ASP A 1027 -39.48 -38.90 -24.93
CA ASP A 1027 -39.91 -40.29 -24.91
C ASP A 1027 -38.71 -41.21 -25.14
N TYR A 1028 -38.36 -41.98 -24.10
CA TYR A 1028 -37.23 -42.90 -24.09
C TYR A 1028 -37.61 -44.34 -24.47
N SER A 1029 -38.87 -44.61 -24.81
CA SER A 1029 -39.37 -45.95 -25.16
C SER A 1029 -38.62 -46.61 -26.33
N SER A 1030 -37.95 -45.80 -27.16
CA SER A 1030 -37.21 -46.22 -28.35
C SER A 1030 -35.67 -46.27 -28.14
N GLY A 1031 -35.19 -46.17 -26.90
CA GLY A 1031 -33.75 -46.14 -26.57
C GLY A 1031 -33.15 -44.72 -26.51
N MET A 1032 -31.88 -44.56 -26.89
CA MET A 1032 -31.16 -43.27 -26.81
C MET A 1032 -31.48 -42.30 -27.97
N ALA A 1033 -32.45 -42.61 -28.83
CA ALA A 1033 -32.86 -41.75 -29.94
C ALA A 1033 -33.66 -40.53 -29.46
N VAL A 1034 -33.49 -39.36 -30.10
CA VAL A 1034 -34.22 -38.13 -29.71
C VAL A 1034 -35.65 -38.18 -30.21
N ARG A 1035 -36.59 -38.39 -29.29
CA ARG A 1035 -38.04 -38.45 -29.57
C ARG A 1035 -38.81 -37.78 -28.43
N PHE A 1036 -39.80 -36.96 -28.71
CA PHE A 1036 -40.63 -36.26 -27.71
C PHE A 1036 -42.05 -36.85 -27.66
N GLN A 1037 -42.72 -36.72 -26.53
CA GLN A 1037 -44.10 -37.18 -26.34
C GLN A 1037 -45.05 -36.42 -27.27
N THR A 1038 -45.88 -37.14 -28.03
CA THR A 1038 -46.79 -36.53 -29.01
C THR A 1038 -48.09 -36.01 -28.40
N LYS A 1039 -48.49 -36.50 -27.21
CA LYS A 1039 -49.75 -36.13 -26.57
C LYS A 1039 -49.73 -34.66 -26.14
N LEU A 1040 -50.77 -33.90 -26.50
CA LEU A 1040 -50.90 -32.50 -26.12
C LEU A 1040 -51.01 -32.36 -24.58
N PRO A 1041 -50.18 -31.51 -23.94
CA PRO A 1041 -50.33 -31.19 -22.52
C PRO A 1041 -51.71 -30.58 -22.21
N PRO A 1042 -52.39 -30.98 -21.13
CA PRO A 1042 -53.73 -30.49 -20.78
C PRO A 1042 -53.82 -28.95 -20.72
N GLU A 1043 -52.73 -28.28 -20.34
CA GLU A 1043 -52.63 -26.83 -20.19
C GLU A 1043 -52.59 -26.08 -21.53
N LEU A 1044 -52.36 -26.79 -22.65
CA LEU A 1044 -52.37 -26.26 -24.01
C LEU A 1044 -53.67 -26.58 -24.77
N VAL A 1045 -54.57 -27.39 -24.19
CA VAL A 1045 -55.87 -27.73 -24.77
C VAL A 1045 -56.71 -26.46 -24.93
N GLY A 1046 -57.18 -26.20 -26.16
CA GLY A 1046 -57.93 -24.99 -26.50
C GLY A 1046 -57.05 -23.75 -26.81
N ARG A 1047 -55.73 -23.85 -26.67
CA ARG A 1047 -54.76 -22.82 -27.12
C ARG A 1047 -54.02 -23.22 -28.39
N ILE A 1048 -53.83 -24.52 -28.59
CA ILE A 1048 -53.26 -25.13 -29.80
C ILE A 1048 -54.20 -26.26 -30.20
N ASP A 1049 -54.43 -26.43 -31.50
CA ASP A 1049 -55.18 -27.57 -32.04
C ASP A 1049 -54.44 -28.89 -31.78
N GLU A 1050 -55.14 -29.87 -31.22
CA GLU A 1050 -54.54 -31.14 -30.76
C GLU A 1050 -54.01 -31.98 -31.92
N GLN A 1051 -54.73 -32.05 -33.04
CA GLN A 1051 -54.28 -32.78 -34.23
C GLN A 1051 -53.07 -32.11 -34.89
N LEU A 1052 -53.04 -30.79 -34.91
CA LEU A 1052 -51.92 -30.00 -35.43
C LEU A 1052 -50.67 -30.19 -34.57
N PHE A 1053 -50.82 -30.15 -33.24
CA PHE A 1053 -49.72 -30.38 -32.30
C PHE A 1053 -49.14 -31.79 -32.41
N GLU A 1054 -49.98 -32.82 -32.40
CA GLU A 1054 -49.56 -34.21 -32.53
C GLU A 1054 -48.77 -34.44 -33.82
N LYS A 1055 -49.29 -33.92 -34.94
CA LYS A 1055 -48.62 -34.00 -36.24
C LYS A 1055 -47.27 -33.27 -36.26
N CYS A 1056 -47.17 -32.13 -35.56
CA CYS A 1056 -45.95 -31.35 -35.42
C CYS A 1056 -44.85 -32.14 -34.69
N ILE A 1057 -45.17 -32.68 -33.52
CA ILE A 1057 -44.22 -33.43 -32.70
C ILE A 1057 -43.85 -34.75 -33.39
N GLN A 1058 -44.79 -35.40 -34.07
CA GLN A 1058 -44.51 -36.62 -34.83
C GLN A 1058 -43.55 -36.36 -36.00
N THR A 1059 -43.73 -35.26 -36.73
CA THR A 1059 -42.82 -34.84 -37.81
C THR A 1059 -41.42 -34.55 -37.26
N LEU A 1060 -41.34 -33.84 -36.13
CA LEU A 1060 -40.08 -33.53 -35.46
C LEU A 1060 -39.31 -34.81 -35.07
N ASN A 1061 -40.02 -35.77 -34.49
CA ASN A 1061 -39.46 -37.06 -34.09
C ASN A 1061 -38.93 -37.88 -35.27
N GLU A 1062 -39.65 -37.91 -36.38
CA GLU A 1062 -39.21 -38.60 -37.59
C GLU A 1062 -37.96 -37.95 -38.21
N MET A 1063 -37.82 -36.63 -38.09
CA MET A 1063 -36.65 -35.91 -38.58
C MET A 1063 -35.40 -36.18 -37.74
N PHE A 1064 -35.53 -36.20 -36.41
CA PHE A 1064 -34.43 -36.61 -35.54
C PHE A 1064 -34.00 -38.06 -35.79
N ALA A 1065 -34.95 -38.98 -36.00
CA ALA A 1065 -34.67 -40.37 -36.35
C ALA A 1065 -33.96 -40.53 -37.71
N LYS A 1066 -34.19 -39.62 -38.66
CA LYS A 1066 -33.49 -39.59 -39.96
C LYS A 1066 -32.08 -38.97 -39.82
N ALA A 1067 -31.91 -37.98 -38.96
CA ALA A 1067 -30.65 -37.29 -38.73
C ALA A 1067 -29.57 -38.18 -38.07
N GLU A 1068 -29.97 -39.14 -37.22
CA GLU A 1068 -29.04 -40.10 -36.60
C GLU A 1068 -28.33 -41.05 -37.58
N LYS A 1069 -28.74 -41.10 -38.86
CA LYS A 1069 -28.21 -42.05 -39.86
C LYS A 1069 -27.11 -41.48 -40.78
N LEU A 1070 -26.62 -40.26 -40.58
CA LEU A 1070 -25.68 -39.57 -41.51
C LEU A 1070 -24.41 -39.05 -40.81
N THR A 1071 -23.25 -39.13 -41.49
CA THR A 1071 -21.90 -38.85 -40.94
C THR A 1071 -21.46 -37.37 -40.98
N TRP A 1072 -20.46 -37.08 -40.15
CA TRP A 1072 -20.01 -35.80 -39.56
C TRP A 1072 -19.66 -34.59 -40.43
N LYS A 1073 -19.76 -34.61 -41.76
CA LYS A 1073 -19.13 -33.55 -42.59
C LYS A 1073 -20.01 -32.35 -42.93
N SER A 1074 -21.20 -32.25 -42.39
CA SER A 1074 -21.99 -31.03 -42.40
C SER A 1074 -22.65 -30.94 -41.03
N PHE A 1075 -22.33 -29.98 -40.16
CA PHE A 1075 -22.39 -28.59 -40.59
C PHE A 1075 -23.73 -28.31 -41.36
N PHE A 1076 -24.76 -29.13 -41.05
CA PHE A 1076 -26.18 -28.80 -40.93
C PHE A 1076 -26.39 -27.65 -39.90
N GLU A 1077 -25.43 -26.73 -39.84
CA GLU A 1077 -25.38 -25.42 -39.21
C GLU A 1077 -26.58 -24.55 -39.57
N ASN A 1078 -27.37 -24.84 -40.60
CA ASN A 1078 -28.40 -23.89 -41.07
C ASN A 1078 -29.82 -24.48 -41.14
N ILE A 1079 -29.99 -25.79 -40.90
CA ILE A 1079 -31.26 -26.45 -41.27
C ILE A 1079 -32.21 -26.63 -40.09
N ILE A 1080 -31.73 -26.91 -38.86
CA ILE A 1080 -32.63 -26.92 -37.69
C ILE A 1080 -33.03 -25.48 -37.31
N GLY A 1081 -32.09 -24.52 -37.41
CA GLY A 1081 -32.36 -23.10 -37.23
C GLY A 1081 -33.42 -22.54 -38.19
N CYS A 1082 -33.57 -23.10 -39.40
CA CYS A 1082 -34.63 -22.71 -40.33
C CYS A 1082 -35.95 -23.50 -40.15
N PHE A 1083 -35.93 -24.68 -39.52
CA PHE A 1083 -37.12 -25.56 -39.49
C PHE A 1083 -38.13 -25.19 -38.40
N THR A 1084 -37.69 -24.72 -37.24
CA THR A 1084 -38.60 -24.20 -36.20
C THR A 1084 -39.25 -22.87 -36.62
N CYS A 1085 -38.50 -22.03 -37.37
CA CYS A 1085 -39.04 -20.84 -38.04
C CYS A 1085 -40.18 -21.19 -39.01
N TYR A 1086 -40.08 -22.34 -39.70
CA TYR A 1086 -41.01 -22.77 -40.74
C TYR A 1086 -42.31 -23.38 -40.20
N LEU A 1087 -42.27 -24.05 -39.03
CA LEU A 1087 -43.46 -24.63 -38.41
C LEU A 1087 -44.38 -23.58 -37.75
N SER A 1088 -43.82 -22.48 -37.25
CA SER A 1088 -44.62 -21.34 -36.78
C SER A 1088 -45.17 -20.49 -37.94
N HIS A 1089 -44.43 -20.41 -39.06
CA HIS A 1089 -44.85 -19.70 -40.27
C HIS A 1089 -46.07 -20.35 -40.97
N LEU A 1090 -46.31 -21.65 -40.80
CA LEU A 1090 -47.40 -22.37 -41.50
C LEU A 1090 -48.75 -22.41 -40.75
N CYS A 1091 -48.82 -21.97 -39.50
CA CYS A 1091 -50.05 -22.10 -38.70
C CYS A 1091 -50.75 -20.78 -38.36
N MET A 1092 -50.16 -19.62 -38.66
CA MET A 1092 -50.80 -18.33 -38.42
C MET A 1092 -50.42 -17.29 -39.48
N GLU A 1093 -51.44 -16.76 -40.15
CA GLU A 1093 -51.33 -15.75 -41.21
C GLU A 1093 -50.91 -14.36 -40.69
N TYR A 1094 -49.82 -13.82 -41.30
CA TYR A 1094 -49.38 -12.42 -41.48
C TYR A 1094 -49.21 -11.48 -40.25
N GLN A 1095 -48.16 -10.67 -40.06
CA GLN A 1095 -46.99 -10.17 -40.82
C GLN A 1095 -45.86 -9.91 -39.80
N PHE A 1096 -44.55 -9.98 -40.14
CA PHE A 1096 -43.47 -9.07 -39.65
C PHE A 1096 -42.08 -9.46 -40.25
N SER A 1097 -41.15 -8.50 -40.24
CA SER A 1097 -39.78 -8.56 -40.77
C SER A 1097 -38.73 -9.13 -39.78
N LYS A 1098 -37.69 -9.76 -40.34
CA LYS A 1098 -36.68 -10.67 -39.75
C LYS A 1098 -35.73 -10.08 -38.67
N ASN A 1099 -35.43 -10.87 -37.62
CA ASN A 1099 -34.06 -11.11 -37.08
C ASN A 1099 -33.97 -12.49 -36.35
N GLU A 1100 -32.77 -13.07 -36.27
CA GLU A 1100 -32.45 -14.52 -36.38
C GLU A 1100 -32.54 -15.44 -35.14
N THR A 1101 -33.16 -15.07 -34.01
CA THR A 1101 -33.14 -15.93 -32.80
C THR A 1101 -34.41 -16.00 -31.94
N VAL A 1102 -35.54 -15.39 -32.35
CA VAL A 1102 -36.73 -15.26 -31.45
C VAL A 1102 -38.07 -15.39 -32.22
N PHE A 1103 -39.02 -16.18 -31.70
CA PHE A 1103 -40.38 -16.36 -32.26
C PHE A 1103 -41.49 -16.30 -31.19
N ILE A 1104 -42.58 -15.57 -31.45
CA ILE A 1104 -43.73 -15.40 -30.53
C ILE A 1104 -45.06 -15.65 -31.28
N PRO A 1105 -45.78 -16.75 -30.99
CA PRO A 1105 -47.18 -16.89 -31.37
C PRO A 1105 -48.12 -16.90 -30.14
N HIS A 1106 -49.20 -16.12 -30.19
CA HIS A 1106 -50.35 -16.09 -29.27
C HIS A 1106 -50.07 -16.51 -27.82
N GLY A 1107 -49.31 -15.68 -27.09
CA GLY A 1107 -49.14 -15.83 -25.65
C GLY A 1107 -48.36 -17.06 -25.20
N LEU A 1108 -47.58 -17.70 -26.09
CA LEU A 1108 -46.70 -18.82 -25.77
C LEU A 1108 -45.26 -18.50 -26.22
N PHE A 1109 -44.27 -18.91 -25.43
CA PHE A 1109 -42.84 -18.76 -25.72
C PHE A 1109 -42.17 -20.14 -25.68
N ILE A 1110 -41.58 -20.59 -26.80
CA ILE A 1110 -40.96 -21.92 -26.90
C ILE A 1110 -39.44 -21.78 -26.89
N THR A 1111 -38.78 -22.40 -25.93
CA THR A 1111 -37.31 -22.43 -25.84
C THR A 1111 -36.75 -23.51 -26.76
N ASP A 1112 -35.63 -23.24 -27.44
CA ASP A 1112 -34.96 -24.23 -28.30
C ASP A 1112 -34.63 -25.48 -27.46
N PRO A 1113 -35.12 -26.67 -27.87
CA PRO A 1113 -34.82 -27.92 -27.17
C PRO A 1113 -33.31 -28.19 -27.03
N ALA A 1114 -32.46 -27.66 -27.93
CA ALA A 1114 -31.01 -27.78 -27.84
C ALA A 1114 -30.44 -27.12 -26.57
N GLU A 1115 -31.01 -25.99 -26.14
CA GLU A 1115 -30.63 -25.31 -24.89
C GLU A 1115 -31.01 -26.10 -23.62
N ARG A 1116 -31.90 -27.08 -23.76
CA ARG A 1116 -32.27 -28.05 -22.72
C ARG A 1116 -31.66 -29.44 -22.97
N GLY A 1117 -30.61 -29.51 -23.78
CA GLY A 1117 -29.89 -30.75 -24.09
C GLY A 1117 -30.77 -31.79 -24.79
N LEU A 1118 -31.80 -31.36 -25.52
CA LEU A 1118 -32.81 -32.18 -26.20
C LEU A 1118 -33.57 -33.13 -25.27
N ARG A 1119 -33.65 -32.83 -23.96
CA ARG A 1119 -34.35 -33.66 -22.96
C ARG A 1119 -35.85 -33.37 -22.87
N MET A 1120 -36.24 -32.18 -23.31
CA MET A 1120 -37.61 -31.67 -23.25
C MET A 1120 -37.77 -30.46 -24.17
N ILE A 1121 -39.01 -30.19 -24.57
CA ILE A 1121 -39.41 -28.93 -25.20
C ILE A 1121 -40.06 -28.08 -24.09
N GLU A 1122 -39.50 -26.91 -23.82
CA GLU A 1122 -40.03 -25.96 -22.83
C GLU A 1122 -40.91 -24.92 -23.51
N ILE A 1123 -42.13 -24.75 -23.02
CA ILE A 1123 -43.12 -23.80 -23.50
C ILE A 1123 -43.59 -22.95 -22.32
N SER A 1124 -43.29 -21.66 -22.31
CA SER A 1124 -43.77 -20.71 -21.30
C SER A 1124 -45.08 -20.04 -21.76
N ILE A 1125 -46.13 -20.08 -20.94
CA ILE A 1125 -47.39 -19.36 -21.16
C ILE A 1125 -47.27 -17.94 -20.61
N LEU A 1126 -47.48 -16.94 -21.48
CA LEU A 1126 -47.34 -15.51 -21.20
C LEU A 1126 -48.63 -14.86 -20.65
N ASN A 1127 -49.54 -15.63 -20.03
CA ASN A 1127 -50.76 -15.07 -19.47
C ASN A 1127 -50.46 -14.25 -18.21
N ASN A 1128 -50.90 -12.98 -18.19
CA ASN A 1128 -50.81 -12.01 -17.08
C ASN A 1128 -49.50 -11.24 -16.92
N VAL A 1129 -48.83 -10.85 -18.01
CA VAL A 1129 -48.02 -9.61 -17.97
C VAL A 1129 -48.94 -8.47 -18.38
N ASN A 1130 -49.32 -7.63 -17.41
CA ASN A 1130 -50.22 -6.49 -17.65
C ASN A 1130 -49.46 -5.39 -18.43
N VAL A 1131 -49.38 -5.58 -19.75
CA VAL A 1131 -48.83 -4.60 -20.71
C VAL A 1131 -49.94 -3.61 -21.05
N THR A 1132 -50.30 -2.74 -20.10
CA THR A 1132 -51.40 -1.76 -20.31
C THR A 1132 -51.04 -0.31 -19.99
N GLN A 1133 -49.75 0.06 -20.01
CA GLN A 1133 -49.37 1.48 -20.17
C GLN A 1133 -48.14 1.64 -21.09
N SER A 1134 -48.38 1.49 -22.39
CA SER A 1134 -47.55 2.08 -23.45
C SER A 1134 -48.43 2.26 -24.68
N PRO A 1135 -48.63 3.49 -25.19
CA PRO A 1135 -49.06 3.67 -26.57
C PRO A 1135 -47.84 3.78 -27.48
N ALA A 1136 -47.79 2.82 -28.40
CA ALA A 1136 -47.15 2.83 -29.72
C ALA A 1136 -45.62 2.73 -29.79
N VAL A 1137 -45.20 1.55 -30.27
CA VAL A 1137 -43.87 1.15 -30.76
C VAL A 1137 -43.48 1.93 -32.01
#